data_AF-A0A9Q0E3M0-F1
#
_entry.id   AF-A0A9Q0E3M0-F1
#
_cell.length_a   1.000
_cell.length_b   1.000
_cell.length_c   1.000
_cell.angle_alpha   90.00
_cell.angle_beta   90.00
_cell.angle_gamma   90.00
#
_symmetry.space_group_name_H-M   'P 1'
#
loop_
_entity.id
_entity.type
_entity.pdbx_description
1 polymer ?
#
loop_
_entity_poly.entity_id
_entity_poly.type
_entity_poly.pdbx_seq_one_letter_code
_entity_poly.pdbx_strand_id
1 'polypeptide(L)'
;ESGLGKSTLINSLFLTDLYSSEYPGPSHRIKKTVQVEQSKVLVKEGGVQLLLTIVDTPGFGDAVDNSNCWQPVIDHIDSKFEDYLNSESRVNRRQMPDSRIHSCLYFIAPSGHGLKPLDIEFMKRLHEKVNVIPLIAKADTLTPEECQQFKKQIMKEILEHKIKIYEFPESDEEEENRLVKKIKDKLPLAVVGSNTIIEVNGKRARGRQYPWGVAEVENSDHCDFTILRDMLIRTHMQDLKDVTNNVHYENYRSRKLAAVTYNGIDNNRAKGQLSTKLDTVEGISPLAQMEEERREHMKRNLEAQHKELEEKRRLFEDERANWETQQRLEQQKLDATRSVGLEERHEVPTLDGEFSYSPGALPGGALIIHAFTHKSGFLECMWNNESSLDDLVRALPESTRVLFLSSDDSAAADALWMREQVYRAATKHGSNEVLSRLHFSPVPVFALGNWIPGVLNSWGCVRPKCGLAHAVFSSEGWKMPVIVKRLDARYDWLDRWDQRSYQLVDAGDGCQPSLEVAGCVAWVSDGNCSFFTKVQSMAQSNASGVLVFTGDSTPLQNMTCQGDECSTKLPGIPATMVHREASVAEALRLGQAVNVSFQGTPYPSIFIAVNQQGELSEMGGFLYPSFSFVNWHAQWFEFSEGLRTKLLAPAQVVSVFDKVVMRGHRGAVATVKISAEMLDSQTLELDMALSCPGRRDMSCAAWDHTVRLHICCQRLSPYCDLELGRWITPFRRGIGRWLTDVSPLMPLLTVGNCTLTAKSPWWVKPWVVSLNLRFSTNQTVTGESREQLSSFQVMPLYGGRKFDKNYNMGRQPIQIPIPASTKKVLLYAVITGHGSDDHSCGEFCVTSHNFPVNGINNSLTFHAAGSPLGCAVRAKEGVVPNEYGTWLAGRAGWCCGLQVDPWTTDVTGQLDLSGQMSNTVLYYGLFEGRDPNPTKDPGYIIMSSFLVFYK
;
A
#
# COMPACT_ATOMS: atom_id res chain seq x y z
N GLU A 1 -7.61 1.82 -20.14
CA GLU A 1 -7.71 3.04 -19.31
C GLU A 1 -8.57 4.11 -19.99
N SER A 2 -9.02 5.15 -19.27
CA SER A 2 -9.61 6.34 -19.92
C SER A 2 -8.55 7.13 -20.69
N GLY A 3 -8.97 8.00 -21.62
CA GLY A 3 -8.03 8.85 -22.37
C GLY A 3 -7.18 8.18 -23.45
N LEU A 4 -7.27 6.86 -23.65
CA LEU A 4 -6.52 6.11 -24.68
C LEU A 4 -7.10 6.20 -26.11
N GLY A 5 -8.15 7.00 -26.34
CA GLY A 5 -8.72 7.18 -27.68
C GLY A 5 -9.67 6.07 -28.15
N LYS A 6 -10.28 5.31 -27.22
CA LYS A 6 -11.27 4.24 -27.53
C LYS A 6 -12.40 4.74 -28.43
N SER A 7 -13.11 5.80 -28.02
CA SER A 7 -14.23 6.36 -28.78
C SER A 7 -13.80 6.90 -30.16
N THR A 8 -12.62 7.52 -30.24
CA THR A 8 -12.06 8.03 -31.50
C THR A 8 -11.70 6.90 -32.46
N LEU A 9 -11.14 5.78 -31.96
CA LEU A 9 -10.84 4.61 -32.79
C LEU A 9 -12.12 3.96 -33.32
N ILE A 10 -13.17 3.88 -32.49
CA ILE A 10 -14.47 3.34 -32.90
C ILE A 10 -15.11 4.19 -34.00
N ASN A 11 -15.14 5.52 -33.87
CA ASN A 11 -15.62 6.42 -34.94
C ASN A 11 -14.76 6.29 -36.23
N SER A 12 -13.46 6.01 -36.08
CA SER A 12 -12.55 5.76 -37.19
C SER A 12 -12.89 4.44 -37.91
N LEU A 13 -13.10 3.35 -37.17
CA LEU A 13 -13.37 2.01 -37.69
C LEU A 13 -14.66 1.94 -38.52
N PHE A 14 -15.73 2.61 -38.08
CA PHE A 14 -17.05 2.52 -38.72
C PHE A 14 -17.42 3.73 -39.58
N LEU A 15 -16.44 4.62 -39.81
CA LEU A 15 -16.59 5.84 -40.60
C LEU A 15 -17.80 6.72 -40.22
N THR A 16 -18.32 6.60 -38.98
CA THR A 16 -19.57 7.21 -38.50
C THR A 16 -19.32 7.93 -37.18
N ASP A 17 -19.95 9.10 -36.97
CA ASP A 17 -19.91 9.85 -35.70
C ASP A 17 -20.87 9.22 -34.67
N LEU A 18 -20.49 8.06 -34.14
CA LEU A 18 -21.23 7.35 -33.11
C LEU A 18 -21.24 8.11 -31.78
N TYR A 19 -20.20 8.92 -31.55
CA TYR A 19 -20.06 9.81 -30.41
C TYR A 19 -19.86 11.24 -30.93
N SER A 20 -20.83 12.14 -30.66
CA SER A 20 -20.88 13.55 -31.12
C SER A 20 -21.02 14.53 -29.94
N SER A 21 -21.08 15.84 -30.19
CA SER A 21 -21.35 16.84 -29.13
C SER A 21 -22.74 16.68 -28.50
N GLU A 22 -23.72 16.16 -29.25
CA GLU A 22 -25.08 15.85 -28.76
C GLU A 22 -25.15 14.49 -28.06
N TYR A 23 -24.27 13.55 -28.44
CA TYR A 23 -24.10 12.25 -27.79
C TYR A 23 -22.64 12.06 -27.38
N PRO A 24 -22.16 12.76 -26.33
CA PRO A 24 -20.76 12.74 -25.93
C PRO A 24 -20.32 11.30 -25.64
N GLY A 25 -19.08 10.96 -26.00
CA GLY A 25 -18.51 9.66 -25.70
C GLY A 25 -18.55 9.36 -24.20
N PRO A 26 -18.51 8.07 -23.77
CA PRO A 26 -18.64 7.69 -22.36
C PRO A 26 -17.60 8.36 -21.44
N SER A 27 -16.43 8.73 -21.98
CA SER A 27 -15.38 9.50 -21.28
C SER A 27 -15.73 10.98 -20.99
N HIS A 28 -16.78 11.53 -21.61
CA HIS A 28 -17.26 12.90 -21.39
C HIS A 28 -18.61 12.96 -20.64
N ARG A 29 -19.22 11.81 -20.32
CA ARG A 29 -20.47 11.72 -19.55
C ARG A 29 -20.18 11.78 -18.05
N ILE A 30 -20.89 12.64 -17.32
CA ILE A 30 -20.59 13.13 -15.96
C ILE A 30 -20.68 12.04 -14.85
N LYS A 31 -20.95 10.76 -15.17
CA LYS A 31 -21.06 9.68 -14.18
C LYS A 31 -19.80 8.80 -14.16
N LYS A 32 -19.02 8.88 -13.07
CA LYS A 32 -17.89 7.98 -12.75
C LYS A 32 -18.40 6.63 -12.24
N THR A 33 -18.96 5.80 -13.12
CA THR A 33 -19.39 4.43 -12.77
C THR A 33 -18.73 3.42 -13.68
N VAL A 34 -18.21 2.31 -13.13
CA VAL A 34 -17.64 1.16 -13.88
C VAL A 34 -18.73 0.31 -14.54
N GLN A 35 -19.86 0.93 -14.92
CA GLN A 35 -20.99 0.24 -15.54
C GLN A 35 -20.68 0.00 -17.02
N VAL A 36 -21.03 -1.20 -17.50
CA VAL A 36 -20.85 -1.60 -18.89
C VAL A 36 -21.95 -0.95 -19.74
N GLU A 37 -21.57 -0.12 -20.72
CA GLU A 37 -22.51 0.54 -21.64
C GLU A 37 -22.54 -0.18 -23.00
N GLN A 38 -23.73 -0.36 -23.60
CA GLN A 38 -23.89 -0.99 -24.91
C GLN A 38 -24.46 0.00 -25.93
N SER A 39 -23.84 0.07 -27.11
CA SER A 39 -24.32 0.85 -28.26
C SER A 39 -24.52 -0.08 -29.47
N LYS A 40 -25.66 0.01 -30.15
CA LYS A 40 -25.96 -0.79 -31.34
C LYS A 40 -25.90 0.07 -32.59
N VAL A 41 -25.19 -0.41 -33.60
CA VAL A 41 -24.96 0.29 -34.87
C VAL A 41 -25.31 -0.64 -36.01
N LEU A 42 -26.15 -0.17 -36.93
CA LEU A 42 -26.43 -0.88 -38.17
C LEU A 42 -25.48 -0.35 -39.25
N VAL A 43 -24.51 -1.17 -39.64
CA VAL A 43 -23.54 -0.86 -40.70
C VAL A 43 -23.97 -1.58 -41.97
N LYS A 44 -23.91 -0.90 -43.13
CA LYS A 44 -24.20 -1.48 -44.43
C LYS A 44 -22.94 -1.41 -45.30
N GLU A 45 -22.26 -2.53 -45.48
CA GLU A 45 -21.04 -2.63 -46.29
C GLU A 45 -21.21 -3.78 -47.30
N GLY A 46 -20.91 -3.53 -48.59
CA GLY A 46 -20.97 -4.55 -49.64
C GLY A 46 -22.35 -5.20 -49.87
N GLY A 47 -23.46 -4.57 -49.46
CA GLY A 47 -24.82 -5.12 -49.60
C GLY A 47 -25.29 -5.98 -48.41
N VAL A 48 -24.43 -6.25 -47.43
CA VAL A 48 -24.77 -6.95 -46.18
C VAL A 48 -25.09 -5.93 -45.09
N GLN A 49 -26.18 -6.16 -44.34
CA GLN A 49 -26.52 -5.38 -43.14
C GLN A 49 -25.93 -6.07 -41.91
N LEU A 50 -24.99 -5.40 -41.25
CA LEU A 50 -24.33 -5.87 -40.03
C LEU A 50 -24.85 -5.08 -38.83
N LEU A 51 -25.46 -5.77 -37.87
CA LEU A 51 -25.80 -5.19 -36.56
C LEU A 51 -24.63 -5.37 -35.61
N LEU A 52 -23.84 -4.32 -35.43
CA LEU A 52 -22.72 -4.31 -34.51
C LEU A 52 -23.19 -3.84 -33.13
N THR A 53 -22.78 -4.56 -32.08
CA THR A 53 -22.94 -4.10 -30.69
C THR A 53 -21.58 -3.77 -30.12
N ILE A 54 -21.37 -2.51 -29.78
CA ILE A 54 -20.14 -2.01 -29.13
C ILE A 54 -20.40 -1.94 -27.64
N VAL A 55 -19.51 -2.54 -26.86
CA VAL A 55 -19.58 -2.56 -25.40
C VAL A 55 -18.41 -1.75 -24.85
N ASP A 56 -18.69 -0.65 -24.17
CA ASP A 56 -17.67 0.22 -23.56
C ASP A 56 -17.72 0.12 -22.03
N THR A 57 -16.57 0.36 -21.41
CA THR A 57 -16.33 0.28 -19.96
C THR A 57 -15.73 1.61 -19.49
N PRO A 58 -16.55 2.67 -19.33
CA PRO A 58 -16.09 3.96 -18.81
C PRO A 58 -15.51 3.83 -17.40
N GLY A 59 -14.47 4.60 -17.08
CA GLY A 59 -13.86 4.60 -15.74
C GLY A 59 -12.82 3.50 -15.47
N PHE A 60 -12.52 2.63 -16.44
CA PHE A 60 -11.54 1.55 -16.26
C PHE A 60 -10.12 2.10 -16.02
N GLY A 61 -9.48 1.68 -14.93
CA GLY A 61 -8.14 2.10 -14.53
C GLY A 61 -8.07 3.48 -13.85
N ASP A 62 -9.22 4.17 -13.71
CA ASP A 62 -9.28 5.54 -13.17
C ASP A 62 -9.48 5.56 -11.64
N ALA A 63 -9.80 4.42 -11.02
CA ALA A 63 -10.01 4.30 -9.59
C ALA A 63 -8.67 4.21 -8.83
N VAL A 64 -8.67 4.69 -7.58
CA VAL A 64 -7.50 4.57 -6.67
C VAL A 64 -7.24 3.11 -6.31
N ASP A 65 -8.31 2.30 -6.22
CA ASP A 65 -8.25 0.84 -6.12
C ASP A 65 -8.83 0.21 -7.39
N ASN A 66 -7.99 -0.50 -8.14
CA ASN A 66 -8.39 -1.25 -9.33
C ASN A 66 -8.40 -2.78 -9.07
N SER A 67 -8.33 -3.23 -7.81
CA SER A 67 -8.17 -4.65 -7.47
C SER A 67 -9.35 -5.55 -7.86
N ASN A 68 -10.47 -4.99 -8.33
CA ASN A 68 -11.61 -5.72 -8.88
C ASN A 68 -12.18 -5.04 -10.14
N CYS A 69 -11.41 -4.18 -10.82
CA CYS A 69 -11.94 -3.38 -11.93
C CYS A 69 -12.31 -4.22 -13.17
N TRP A 70 -11.81 -5.46 -13.26
CA TRP A 70 -12.20 -6.46 -14.27
C TRP A 70 -13.53 -7.14 -13.96
N GLN A 71 -14.00 -7.14 -12.71
CA GLN A 71 -15.16 -7.92 -12.29
C GLN A 71 -16.44 -7.53 -13.07
N PRO A 72 -16.77 -6.24 -13.26
CA PRO A 72 -17.95 -5.86 -14.07
C PRO A 72 -17.88 -6.34 -15.52
N VAL A 73 -16.68 -6.43 -16.10
CA VAL A 73 -16.47 -6.89 -17.48
C VAL A 73 -16.62 -8.40 -17.56
N ILE A 74 -16.03 -9.13 -16.61
CA ILE A 74 -16.17 -10.59 -16.50
C ILE A 74 -17.64 -10.97 -16.27
N ASP A 75 -18.31 -10.31 -15.33
CA ASP A 75 -19.72 -10.53 -15.01
C ASP A 75 -20.61 -10.27 -16.23
N HIS A 76 -20.28 -9.25 -17.03
CA HIS A 76 -21.00 -8.97 -18.26
C HIS A 76 -20.82 -10.07 -19.30
N ILE A 77 -19.59 -10.53 -19.54
CA ILE A 77 -19.30 -11.63 -20.48
C ILE A 77 -20.02 -12.92 -20.02
N ASP A 78 -19.88 -13.27 -18.74
CA ASP A 78 -20.50 -14.47 -18.18
C ASP A 78 -22.04 -14.38 -18.22
N SER A 79 -22.62 -13.20 -17.97
CA SER A 79 -24.06 -12.98 -18.13
C SER A 79 -24.54 -13.23 -19.56
N LYS A 80 -23.74 -12.89 -20.59
CA LYS A 80 -24.11 -13.17 -21.99
C LYS A 80 -23.99 -14.65 -22.35
N PHE A 81 -23.03 -15.36 -21.78
CA PHE A 81 -22.98 -16.82 -21.90
C PHE A 81 -24.13 -17.50 -21.17
N GLU A 82 -24.51 -17.00 -20.00
CA GLU A 82 -25.65 -17.49 -19.22
C GLU A 82 -26.98 -17.27 -19.95
N ASP A 83 -27.22 -16.08 -20.51
CA ASP A 83 -28.40 -15.77 -21.32
C ASP A 83 -28.52 -16.73 -22.52
N TYR A 84 -27.39 -17.00 -23.19
CA TYR A 84 -27.33 -17.91 -24.32
C TYR A 84 -27.59 -19.37 -23.90
N LEU A 85 -26.95 -19.85 -22.82
CA LEU A 85 -27.16 -21.20 -22.27
C LEU A 85 -28.62 -21.44 -21.81
N ASN A 86 -29.22 -20.45 -21.16
CA ASN A 86 -30.62 -20.50 -20.74
C ASN A 86 -31.56 -20.56 -21.94
N SER A 87 -31.21 -19.92 -23.05
CA SER A 87 -31.99 -20.02 -24.29
C SER A 87 -31.84 -21.39 -24.98
N GLU A 88 -30.63 -21.94 -25.01
CA GLU A 88 -30.31 -23.28 -25.57
C GLU A 88 -31.09 -24.37 -24.82
N SER A 89 -31.23 -24.21 -23.51
CA SER A 89 -31.87 -25.17 -22.60
C SER A 89 -33.41 -25.14 -22.62
N ARG A 90 -34.05 -24.21 -23.33
CA ARG A 90 -35.52 -24.13 -23.43
C ARG A 90 -36.07 -25.24 -24.32
N VAL A 91 -37.18 -25.85 -23.87
CA VAL A 91 -37.92 -26.90 -24.61
C VAL A 91 -38.42 -26.39 -25.97
N ASN A 92 -38.82 -25.11 -26.05
CA ASN A 92 -39.26 -24.48 -27.29
C ASN A 92 -38.16 -23.52 -27.79
N ARG A 93 -37.29 -24.02 -28.66
CA ARG A 93 -36.12 -23.29 -29.18
C ARG A 93 -36.54 -22.27 -30.24
N ARG A 94 -36.60 -20.99 -29.89
CA ARG A 94 -36.67 -19.88 -30.87
C ARG A 94 -35.26 -19.41 -31.20
N GLN A 95 -35.00 -19.06 -32.46
CA GLN A 95 -33.73 -18.49 -32.89
C GLN A 95 -33.55 -17.11 -32.23
N MET A 96 -32.61 -17.01 -31.28
CA MET A 96 -32.32 -15.75 -30.57
C MET A 96 -31.13 -15.03 -31.21
N PRO A 97 -31.10 -13.68 -31.19
CA PRO A 97 -29.94 -12.90 -31.60
C PRO A 97 -28.73 -13.19 -30.70
N ASP A 98 -27.58 -13.50 -31.30
CA ASP A 98 -26.32 -13.68 -30.56
C ASP A 98 -25.86 -12.34 -29.98
N SER A 99 -25.76 -12.29 -28.65
CA SER A 99 -25.30 -11.11 -27.91
C SER A 99 -24.03 -11.36 -27.09
N ARG A 100 -23.36 -12.48 -27.34
CA ARG A 100 -22.06 -12.82 -26.75
C ARG A 100 -20.98 -11.88 -27.28
N ILE A 101 -19.92 -11.69 -26.51
CA ILE A 101 -18.80 -10.83 -26.90
C ILE A 101 -17.84 -11.64 -27.78
N HIS A 102 -17.72 -11.26 -29.05
CA HIS A 102 -16.91 -11.98 -30.04
C HIS A 102 -15.42 -11.58 -30.03
N SER A 103 -15.11 -10.35 -29.62
CA SER A 103 -13.73 -9.85 -29.59
C SER A 103 -13.57 -8.76 -28.53
N CYS A 104 -12.41 -8.75 -27.87
CA CYS A 104 -12.00 -7.73 -26.91
C CYS A 104 -10.77 -6.98 -27.45
N LEU A 105 -10.98 -5.73 -27.85
CA LEU A 105 -9.89 -4.82 -28.24
C LEU A 105 -9.23 -4.27 -26.97
N TYR A 106 -8.05 -4.77 -26.63
CA TYR A 106 -7.34 -4.40 -25.42
C TYR A 106 -6.35 -3.26 -25.69
N PHE A 107 -6.68 -2.05 -25.24
CA PHE A 107 -5.87 -0.85 -25.46
C PHE A 107 -4.73 -0.75 -24.44
N ILE A 108 -3.50 -0.91 -24.91
CA ILE A 108 -2.25 -0.75 -24.18
C ILE A 108 -1.77 0.70 -24.35
N ALA A 109 -1.44 1.35 -23.24
CA ALA A 109 -0.90 2.71 -23.26
C ALA A 109 0.50 2.71 -23.91
N PRO A 110 0.85 3.72 -24.74
CA PRO A 110 2.16 3.79 -25.42
C PRO A 110 3.26 4.26 -24.45
N SER A 111 3.60 3.42 -23.47
CA SER A 111 4.56 3.72 -22.40
C SER A 111 6.03 3.52 -22.79
N GLY A 112 6.29 2.69 -23.82
CA GLY A 112 7.64 2.32 -24.26
C GLY A 112 8.34 1.27 -23.39
N HIS A 113 7.81 0.90 -22.22
CA HIS A 113 8.51 0.04 -21.25
C HIS A 113 8.01 -1.42 -21.15
N GLY A 114 6.76 -1.68 -21.53
CA GLY A 114 6.11 -3.01 -21.46
C GLY A 114 4.62 -2.92 -21.08
N LEU A 115 4.00 -4.07 -20.77
CA LEU A 115 2.65 -4.15 -20.21
C LEU A 115 2.65 -3.66 -18.76
N LYS A 116 1.63 -2.91 -18.35
CA LYS A 116 1.46 -2.58 -16.94
C LYS A 116 1.05 -3.84 -16.16
N PRO A 117 1.36 -3.95 -14.86
CA PRO A 117 0.87 -5.06 -14.03
C PRO A 117 -0.65 -5.22 -14.06
N LEU A 118 -1.38 -4.09 -14.18
CA LEU A 118 -2.82 -4.09 -14.38
C LEU A 118 -3.21 -4.76 -15.71
N ASP A 119 -2.49 -4.48 -16.79
CA ASP A 119 -2.76 -5.06 -18.11
C ASP A 119 -2.52 -6.57 -18.13
N ILE A 120 -1.43 -7.02 -17.52
CA ILE A 120 -1.10 -8.44 -17.36
C ILE A 120 -2.23 -9.16 -16.63
N GLU A 121 -2.62 -8.64 -15.47
CA GLU A 121 -3.60 -9.29 -14.60
C GLU A 121 -5.02 -9.24 -15.18
N PHE A 122 -5.36 -8.20 -15.95
CA PHE A 122 -6.64 -8.09 -16.63
C PHE A 122 -6.72 -9.06 -17.82
N MET A 123 -5.70 -9.07 -18.68
CA MET A 123 -5.64 -10.00 -19.83
C MET A 123 -5.59 -11.45 -19.36
N LYS A 124 -4.92 -11.77 -18.25
CA LYS A 124 -4.97 -13.10 -17.60
C LYS A 124 -6.34 -13.52 -17.11
N ARG A 125 -7.27 -12.60 -16.85
CA ARG A 125 -8.65 -12.97 -16.49
C ARG A 125 -9.58 -13.03 -17.69
N LEU A 126 -9.27 -12.28 -18.74
CA LEU A 126 -10.07 -12.25 -19.95
C LEU A 126 -9.75 -13.36 -20.95
N HIS A 127 -8.48 -13.77 -21.07
CA HIS A 127 -8.03 -14.64 -22.16
C HIS A 127 -8.71 -16.01 -22.25
N GLU A 128 -9.32 -16.50 -21.17
CA GLU A 128 -10.11 -17.74 -21.22
C GLU A 128 -11.58 -17.53 -21.61
N LYS A 129 -12.05 -16.27 -21.62
CA LYS A 129 -13.46 -15.90 -21.75
C LYS A 129 -13.79 -15.17 -23.06
N VAL A 130 -12.82 -14.54 -23.70
CA VAL A 130 -13.01 -13.77 -24.94
C VAL A 130 -11.73 -13.72 -25.77
N ASN A 131 -11.87 -13.57 -27.09
CA ASN A 131 -10.76 -13.35 -28.01
C ASN A 131 -10.08 -11.99 -27.73
N VAL A 132 -8.87 -11.98 -27.16
CA VAL A 132 -8.15 -10.74 -26.80
C VAL A 132 -7.23 -10.30 -27.95
N ILE A 133 -7.46 -9.09 -28.46
CA ILE A 133 -6.62 -8.45 -29.50
C ILE A 133 -5.87 -7.26 -28.87
N PRO A 134 -4.54 -7.36 -28.65
CA PRO A 134 -3.77 -6.27 -28.04
C PRO A 134 -3.46 -5.15 -29.04
N LEU A 135 -3.79 -3.91 -28.66
CA LEU A 135 -3.61 -2.70 -29.46
C LEU A 135 -2.73 -1.69 -28.72
N ILE A 136 -1.65 -1.20 -29.33
CA ILE A 136 -0.93 -0.03 -28.83
C ILE A 136 -1.73 1.21 -29.23
N ALA A 137 -2.28 1.91 -28.22
CA ALA A 137 -3.08 3.10 -28.40
C ALA A 137 -2.19 4.32 -28.71
N LYS A 138 -2.72 5.30 -29.47
CA LYS A 138 -2.02 6.55 -29.82
C LYS A 138 -0.57 6.30 -30.27
N ALA A 139 -0.40 5.36 -31.20
CA ALA A 139 0.92 4.93 -31.65
C ALA A 139 1.78 6.08 -32.24
N ASP A 140 1.14 7.18 -32.65
CA ASP A 140 1.78 8.40 -33.11
C ASP A 140 2.55 9.16 -32.02
N THR A 141 2.55 8.69 -30.76
CA THR A 141 3.43 9.19 -29.69
C THR A 141 4.77 8.47 -29.61
N LEU A 142 4.98 7.42 -30.40
CA LEU A 142 6.21 6.64 -30.43
C LEU A 142 6.90 6.81 -31.78
N THR A 143 8.23 6.90 -31.77
CA THR A 143 9.02 6.76 -33.00
C THR A 143 8.89 5.33 -33.56
N PRO A 144 9.16 5.10 -34.87
CA PRO A 144 9.13 3.76 -35.45
C PRO A 144 10.02 2.75 -34.71
N GLU A 145 11.19 3.18 -34.27
CA GLU A 145 12.15 2.36 -33.51
C GLU A 145 11.62 2.01 -32.13
N GLU A 146 11.09 2.99 -31.38
CA GLU A 146 10.47 2.77 -30.08
C GLU A 146 9.24 1.88 -30.19
N CYS A 147 8.41 2.08 -31.21
CA CYS A 147 7.24 1.23 -31.46
C CYS A 147 7.66 -0.22 -31.71
N GLN A 148 8.70 -0.45 -32.51
CA GLN A 148 9.19 -1.80 -32.79
C GLN A 148 9.75 -2.49 -31.52
N GLN A 149 10.52 -1.76 -30.70
CA GLN A 149 11.03 -2.28 -29.43
C GLN A 149 9.89 -2.58 -28.46
N PHE A 150 8.91 -1.68 -28.37
CA PHE A 150 7.76 -1.82 -27.49
C PHE A 150 6.87 -3.02 -27.89
N LYS A 151 6.65 -3.24 -29.19
CA LYS A 151 5.97 -4.45 -29.70
C LYS A 151 6.67 -5.73 -29.26
N LYS A 152 8.00 -5.80 -29.42
CA LYS A 152 8.80 -6.96 -28.99
C LYS A 152 8.69 -7.21 -27.49
N GLN A 153 8.76 -6.15 -26.69
CA GLN A 153 8.66 -6.25 -25.23
C GLN A 153 7.26 -6.73 -24.79
N ILE A 154 6.19 -6.18 -25.38
CA ILE A 154 4.82 -6.64 -25.09
C ILE A 154 4.64 -8.12 -25.43
N MET A 155 5.09 -8.56 -26.61
CA MET A 155 4.95 -9.97 -27.01
C MET A 155 5.77 -10.91 -26.12
N LYS A 156 6.96 -10.49 -25.69
CA LYS A 156 7.77 -11.23 -24.71
C LYS A 156 7.03 -11.39 -23.39
N GLU A 157 6.45 -10.32 -22.86
CA GLU A 157 5.71 -10.35 -21.60
C GLU A 157 4.41 -11.15 -21.69
N ILE A 158 3.69 -11.10 -22.82
CA ILE A 158 2.51 -11.94 -23.08
C ILE A 158 2.88 -13.42 -22.96
N LEU A 159 4.02 -13.82 -23.55
CA LEU A 159 4.52 -15.19 -23.51
C LEU A 159 4.96 -15.60 -22.10
N GLU A 160 5.78 -14.78 -21.43
CA GLU A 160 6.27 -15.03 -20.06
C GLU A 160 5.13 -15.22 -19.06
N HIS A 161 4.06 -14.43 -19.21
CA HIS A 161 2.90 -14.46 -18.34
C HIS A 161 1.84 -15.48 -18.75
N LYS A 162 2.08 -16.28 -19.81
CA LYS A 162 1.15 -17.29 -20.35
C LYS A 162 -0.22 -16.72 -20.71
N ILE A 163 -0.26 -15.49 -21.22
CA ILE A 163 -1.48 -14.83 -21.66
C ILE A 163 -1.80 -15.33 -23.06
N LYS A 164 -3.04 -15.79 -23.28
CA LYS A 164 -3.50 -16.28 -24.58
C LYS A 164 -4.15 -15.11 -25.32
N ILE A 165 -3.52 -14.62 -26.36
CA ILE A 165 -4.17 -13.67 -27.27
C ILE A 165 -4.90 -14.44 -28.36
N TYR A 166 -5.76 -13.75 -29.12
CA TYR A 166 -6.45 -14.37 -30.24
C TYR A 166 -5.45 -14.97 -31.23
N GLU A 167 -5.55 -16.28 -31.44
CA GLU A 167 -4.75 -17.04 -32.40
C GLU A 167 -5.56 -17.21 -33.67
N PHE A 168 -5.02 -16.74 -34.78
CA PHE A 168 -5.61 -16.95 -36.09
C PHE A 168 -5.53 -18.44 -36.46
N PRO A 169 -6.65 -19.07 -36.86
CA PRO A 169 -6.68 -20.46 -37.29
C PRO A 169 -5.77 -20.69 -38.50
N GLU A 170 -5.25 -21.91 -38.60
CA GLU A 170 -4.60 -22.37 -39.81
C GLU A 170 -5.67 -22.79 -40.81
N SER A 171 -5.62 -22.24 -42.02
CA SER A 171 -6.49 -22.61 -43.14
C SER A 171 -5.79 -23.65 -44.02
N ASP A 172 -6.55 -24.48 -44.74
CA ASP A 172 -5.97 -25.37 -45.75
C ASP A 172 -5.46 -24.60 -46.99
N GLU A 173 -5.80 -23.30 -47.10
CA GLU A 173 -5.39 -22.42 -48.19
C GLU A 173 -4.06 -21.69 -47.87
N GLU A 174 -3.01 -21.95 -48.67
CA GLU A 174 -1.69 -21.32 -48.48
C GLU A 174 -1.70 -19.79 -48.56
N GLU A 175 -2.57 -19.21 -49.39
CA GLU A 175 -2.67 -17.75 -49.55
C GLU A 175 -3.23 -17.08 -48.29
N GLU A 176 -4.23 -17.70 -47.66
CA GLU A 176 -4.83 -17.22 -46.42
C GLU A 176 -3.84 -17.32 -45.25
N ASN A 177 -3.09 -18.44 -45.17
CA ASN A 177 -2.02 -18.60 -44.17
C ASN A 177 -0.88 -17.56 -44.32
N ARG A 178 -0.54 -17.17 -45.56
CA ARG A 178 0.44 -16.09 -45.80
C ARG A 178 -0.08 -14.73 -45.33
N LEU A 179 -1.37 -14.45 -45.49
CA LEU A 179 -2.00 -13.23 -44.99
C LEU A 179 -2.04 -13.23 -43.45
N VAL A 180 -2.44 -14.34 -42.85
CA VAL A 180 -2.46 -14.54 -41.38
C VAL A 180 -1.07 -14.33 -40.78
N LYS A 181 -0.02 -14.87 -41.40
CA LYS A 181 1.36 -14.69 -40.93
C LYS A 181 1.78 -13.22 -40.90
N LYS A 182 1.44 -12.45 -41.94
CA LYS A 182 1.72 -11.01 -41.98
C LYS A 182 1.02 -10.24 -40.87
N ILE A 183 -0.20 -10.65 -40.49
CA ILE A 183 -0.94 -10.03 -39.38
C ILE A 183 -0.31 -10.42 -38.04
N LYS A 184 0.05 -11.71 -37.85
CA LYS A 184 0.74 -12.20 -36.64
C LYS A 184 2.06 -11.45 -36.40
N ASP A 185 2.85 -11.22 -37.45
CA ASP A 185 4.14 -10.51 -37.36
C ASP A 185 3.99 -9.04 -36.95
N LYS A 186 2.79 -8.47 -37.10
CA LYS A 186 2.48 -7.08 -36.75
C LYS A 186 1.93 -6.90 -35.33
N LEU A 187 1.63 -7.98 -34.61
CA LEU A 187 1.09 -7.92 -33.25
C LEU A 187 2.14 -7.48 -32.21
N PRO A 188 1.75 -6.69 -31.18
CA PRO A 188 0.45 -6.00 -31.05
C PRO A 188 0.28 -4.88 -32.08
N LEU A 189 -0.95 -4.64 -32.55
CA LEU A 189 -1.22 -3.66 -33.61
C LEU A 189 -1.07 -2.23 -33.06
N ALA A 190 -0.28 -1.39 -33.72
CA ALA A 190 -0.05 -0.01 -33.32
C ALA A 190 -1.00 0.92 -34.06
N VAL A 191 -1.98 1.51 -33.37
CA VAL A 191 -3.11 2.20 -34.03
C VAL A 191 -3.21 3.68 -33.67
N VAL A 192 -3.63 4.46 -34.65
CA VAL A 192 -3.97 5.89 -34.54
C VAL A 192 -5.42 6.06 -34.96
N GLY A 193 -6.19 6.84 -34.20
CA GLY A 193 -7.58 7.18 -34.54
C GLY A 193 -7.74 8.68 -34.75
N SER A 194 -8.59 9.08 -35.68
CA SER A 194 -8.95 10.49 -35.90
C SER A 194 -10.37 10.65 -36.45
N ASN A 195 -11.09 11.63 -35.91
CA ASN A 195 -12.38 12.09 -36.44
C ASN A 195 -12.21 13.26 -37.42
N THR A 196 -10.98 13.77 -37.59
CA THR A 196 -10.71 14.93 -38.46
C THR A 196 -10.31 14.47 -39.85
N ILE A 197 -10.90 15.08 -40.87
CA ILE A 197 -10.52 14.91 -42.27
C ILE A 197 -9.60 16.07 -42.65
N ILE A 198 -8.43 15.72 -43.17
CA ILE A 198 -7.39 16.64 -43.60
C ILE A 198 -7.07 16.40 -45.07
N GLU A 199 -6.57 17.44 -45.74
CA GLU A 199 -6.16 17.35 -47.14
C GLU A 199 -4.64 17.13 -47.21
N VAL A 200 -4.23 15.98 -47.75
CA VAL A 200 -2.84 15.59 -47.93
C VAL A 200 -2.65 15.26 -49.41
N ASN A 201 -1.75 15.98 -50.09
CA ASN A 201 -1.45 15.77 -51.52
C ASN A 201 -2.71 15.79 -52.44
N GLY A 202 -3.67 16.68 -52.15
CA GLY A 202 -4.92 16.81 -52.90
C GLY A 202 -5.95 15.69 -52.67
N LYS A 203 -5.70 14.79 -51.71
CA LYS A 203 -6.64 13.75 -51.27
C LYS A 203 -7.13 14.02 -49.85
N ARG A 204 -8.42 13.81 -49.63
CA ARG A 204 -9.02 13.90 -48.30
C ARG A 204 -8.79 12.60 -47.55
N ALA A 205 -8.01 12.64 -46.49
CA ALA A 205 -7.69 11.49 -45.63
C ALA A 205 -8.04 11.82 -44.17
N ARG A 206 -8.36 10.80 -43.37
CA ARG A 206 -8.48 10.98 -41.91
C ARG A 206 -7.09 11.03 -41.30
N GLY A 207 -6.82 12.01 -40.45
CA GLY A 207 -5.50 12.15 -39.86
C GLY A 207 -5.44 13.15 -38.71
N ARG A 208 -4.30 13.18 -38.03
CA ARG A 208 -4.00 14.13 -36.95
C ARG A 208 -2.95 15.12 -37.45
N GLN A 209 -3.23 16.41 -37.30
CA GLN A 209 -2.32 17.47 -37.71
C GLN A 209 -1.52 17.97 -36.52
N TYR A 210 -0.20 18.02 -36.69
CA TYR A 210 0.78 18.52 -35.73
C TYR A 210 1.61 19.66 -36.35
N PRO A 211 2.27 20.51 -35.54
CA PRO A 211 3.16 21.54 -36.06
C PRO A 211 4.30 21.00 -36.95
N TRP A 212 4.72 19.76 -36.72
CA TRP A 212 5.83 19.10 -37.42
C TRP A 212 5.39 18.13 -38.53
N GLY A 213 4.09 17.91 -38.74
CA GLY A 213 3.63 16.98 -39.77
C GLY A 213 2.23 16.44 -39.56
N VAL A 214 1.89 15.45 -40.37
CA VAL A 214 0.55 14.86 -40.44
C VAL A 214 0.63 13.35 -40.25
N ALA A 215 -0.14 12.83 -39.29
CA ALA A 215 -0.31 11.39 -39.09
C ALA A 215 -1.63 10.93 -39.75
N GLU A 216 -1.53 10.39 -40.96
CA GLU A 216 -2.66 9.78 -41.69
C GLU A 216 -3.05 8.41 -41.08
N VAL A 217 -4.33 8.23 -40.78
CA VAL A 217 -4.87 7.02 -40.12
C VAL A 217 -4.86 5.81 -41.05
N GLU A 218 -5.17 6.00 -42.33
CA GLU A 218 -5.24 4.88 -43.30
C GLU A 218 -3.90 4.59 -43.99
N ASN A 219 -2.84 5.30 -43.62
CA ASN A 219 -1.52 5.10 -44.19
C ASN A 219 -0.77 4.01 -43.40
N SER A 220 -0.41 2.92 -44.10
CA SER A 220 0.27 1.76 -43.51
C SER A 220 1.69 2.04 -43.01
N ASP A 221 2.30 3.14 -43.48
CA ASP A 221 3.62 3.57 -43.03
C ASP A 221 3.52 4.36 -41.70
N HIS A 222 2.33 4.83 -41.34
CA HIS A 222 2.09 5.59 -40.12
C HIS A 222 1.51 4.73 -39.00
N CYS A 223 0.58 3.80 -39.30
CA CYS A 223 0.01 2.91 -38.29
C CYS A 223 -0.65 1.65 -38.88
N ASP A 224 -1.01 0.70 -38.02
CA ASP A 224 -1.61 -0.58 -38.37
C ASP A 224 -3.16 -0.55 -38.37
N PHE A 225 -3.78 0.63 -38.46
CA PHE A 225 -5.24 0.78 -38.40
C PHE A 225 -5.97 0.00 -39.50
N THR A 226 -5.45 0.00 -40.73
CA THR A 226 -6.06 -0.72 -41.86
C THR A 226 -6.11 -2.23 -41.62
N ILE A 227 -5.06 -2.78 -41.01
CA ILE A 227 -4.96 -4.19 -40.63
C ILE A 227 -6.03 -4.53 -39.58
N LEU A 228 -6.18 -3.69 -38.55
CA LEU A 228 -7.22 -3.87 -37.54
C LEU A 228 -8.63 -3.85 -38.15
N ARG A 229 -8.90 -2.88 -39.03
CA ARG A 229 -10.20 -2.73 -39.68
C ARG A 229 -10.55 -3.93 -40.54
N ASP A 230 -9.63 -4.34 -41.40
CA ASP A 230 -9.84 -5.45 -42.34
C ASP A 230 -9.97 -6.79 -41.59
N MET A 231 -9.25 -6.96 -40.48
CA MET A 231 -9.41 -8.11 -39.57
C MET A 231 -10.83 -8.18 -38.99
N LEU A 232 -11.32 -7.09 -38.39
CA LEU A 232 -12.58 -7.09 -37.64
C LEU A 232 -13.83 -7.14 -38.53
N ILE A 233 -13.77 -6.52 -39.72
CA ILE A 233 -14.97 -6.29 -40.54
C ILE A 233 -15.00 -7.18 -41.78
N ARG A 234 -13.84 -7.56 -42.34
CA ARG A 234 -13.79 -8.21 -43.66
C ARG A 234 -13.35 -9.66 -43.62
N THR A 235 -12.29 -9.98 -42.89
CA THR A 235 -11.58 -11.26 -43.02
C THR A 235 -11.87 -12.24 -41.88
N HIS A 236 -11.77 -11.81 -40.62
CA HIS A 236 -11.76 -12.74 -39.47
C HIS A 236 -13.02 -12.66 -38.59
N MET A 237 -14.06 -11.94 -39.02
CA MET A 237 -15.29 -11.78 -38.24
C MET A 237 -15.99 -13.12 -37.95
N GLN A 238 -16.06 -14.01 -38.93
CA GLN A 238 -16.72 -15.30 -38.75
C GLN A 238 -15.91 -16.19 -37.80
N ASP A 239 -14.60 -16.22 -37.97
CA ASP A 239 -13.72 -16.98 -37.09
C ASP A 239 -13.77 -16.49 -35.63
N LEU A 240 -13.76 -15.18 -35.40
CA LEU A 240 -13.94 -14.63 -34.05
C LEU A 240 -15.23 -15.16 -33.39
N LYS A 241 -16.32 -15.33 -34.16
CA LYS A 241 -17.57 -15.93 -33.66
C LYS A 241 -17.41 -17.43 -33.40
N ASP A 242 -16.72 -18.14 -34.27
CA ASP A 242 -16.54 -19.59 -34.17
C ASP A 242 -15.66 -19.95 -32.96
N VAL A 243 -14.57 -19.22 -32.70
CA VAL A 243 -13.74 -19.38 -31.49
C VAL A 243 -14.53 -19.02 -30.24
N THR A 244 -15.33 -17.95 -30.25
CA THR A 244 -16.23 -17.63 -29.13
C THR A 244 -17.20 -18.76 -28.85
N ASN A 245 -17.76 -19.39 -29.88
CA ASN A 245 -18.70 -20.49 -29.72
C ASN A 245 -18.02 -21.77 -29.23
N ASN A 246 -17.01 -22.25 -29.96
CA ASN A 246 -16.45 -23.59 -29.82
C ASN A 246 -15.43 -23.69 -28.68
N VAL A 247 -14.84 -22.57 -28.26
CA VAL A 247 -13.83 -22.54 -27.19
C VAL A 247 -14.39 -21.85 -25.96
N HIS A 248 -14.66 -20.55 -26.04
CA HIS A 248 -14.99 -19.76 -24.85
C HIS A 248 -16.35 -20.14 -24.24
N TYR A 249 -17.40 -20.20 -25.07
CA TYR A 249 -18.74 -20.57 -24.64
C TYR A 249 -18.82 -22.05 -24.22
N GLU A 250 -18.27 -22.99 -24.99
CA GLU A 250 -18.26 -24.42 -24.60
C GLU A 250 -17.50 -24.69 -23.30
N ASN A 251 -16.40 -23.98 -23.04
CA ASN A 251 -15.70 -24.06 -21.75
C ASN A 251 -16.55 -23.53 -20.59
N TYR A 252 -17.33 -22.46 -20.81
CA TYR A 252 -18.27 -21.95 -19.82
C TYR A 252 -19.42 -22.95 -19.57
N ARG A 253 -20.04 -23.44 -20.64
CA ARG A 253 -21.14 -24.40 -20.64
C ARG A 253 -20.77 -25.70 -19.94
N SER A 254 -19.62 -26.27 -20.26
CA SER A 254 -19.10 -27.49 -19.63
C SER A 254 -18.92 -27.32 -18.12
N ARG A 255 -18.33 -26.20 -17.68
CA ARG A 255 -18.15 -25.89 -16.25
C ARG A 255 -19.48 -25.72 -15.51
N LYS A 256 -20.47 -25.06 -16.12
CA LYS A 256 -21.80 -24.86 -15.53
C LYS A 256 -22.61 -26.15 -15.42
N LEU A 257 -22.64 -26.98 -16.46
CA LEU A 257 -23.38 -28.24 -16.45
C LEU A 257 -22.79 -29.26 -15.46
N ALA A 258 -21.46 -29.28 -15.29
CA ALA A 258 -20.78 -30.10 -14.29
C ALA A 258 -21.14 -29.70 -12.84
N ALA A 259 -21.37 -28.42 -12.57
CA ALA A 259 -21.77 -27.94 -11.24
C ALA A 259 -23.22 -28.30 -10.87
N VAL A 260 -24.13 -28.38 -11.85
CA VAL A 260 -25.53 -28.77 -11.64
C VAL A 260 -25.66 -30.26 -11.28
N THR A 261 -24.79 -31.12 -11.82
CA THR A 261 -24.81 -32.56 -11.56
C THR A 261 -24.30 -32.92 -10.16
N TYR A 262 -23.42 -32.12 -9.55
CA TYR A 262 -22.93 -32.34 -8.19
C TYR A 262 -23.92 -31.92 -7.08
N ASN A 263 -24.69 -30.84 -7.29
CA ASN A 263 -25.66 -30.35 -6.30
C ASN A 263 -26.99 -31.14 -6.26
N GLY A 264 -27.21 -32.06 -7.21
CA GLY A 264 -28.41 -32.92 -7.26
C GLY A 264 -28.33 -34.20 -6.41
N ILE A 265 -27.17 -34.54 -5.85
CA ILE A 265 -26.93 -35.83 -5.19
C ILE A 265 -27.12 -35.78 -3.66
N ASP A 266 -27.15 -34.59 -3.05
CA ASP A 266 -27.21 -34.45 -1.57
C ASP A 266 -28.62 -34.28 -0.96
N ASN A 267 -29.68 -34.22 -1.75
CA ASN A 267 -31.04 -33.93 -1.23
C ASN A 267 -32.06 -35.08 -1.24
N ASN A 268 -31.66 -36.34 -1.43
CA ASN A 268 -32.59 -37.49 -1.34
C ASN A 268 -32.01 -38.74 -0.65
N ARG A 269 -31.56 -38.59 0.60
CA ARG A 269 -31.34 -39.73 1.52
C ARG A 269 -32.03 -39.53 2.87
N ALA A 270 -33.36 -39.44 2.85
CA ALA A 270 -34.21 -39.82 3.99
C ALA A 270 -35.69 -39.91 3.57
N LYS A 271 -36.14 -41.11 3.16
CA LYS A 271 -37.41 -41.77 3.58
C LYS A 271 -37.83 -42.85 2.58
N GLY A 272 -38.14 -44.02 3.13
CA GLY A 272 -39.18 -44.90 2.60
C GLY A 272 -38.73 -46.07 1.72
N GLN A 273 -38.50 -47.21 2.37
CA GLN A 273 -38.76 -48.52 1.77
C GLN A 273 -40.25 -48.62 1.40
N LEU A 274 -40.57 -49.08 0.19
CA LEU A 274 -41.48 -50.22 0.00
C LEU A 274 -41.35 -50.83 -1.41
N SER A 275 -41.49 -52.15 -1.42
CA SER A 275 -41.53 -53.15 -2.50
C SER A 275 -42.22 -52.72 -3.81
N THR A 276 -41.97 -53.33 -4.98
CA THR A 276 -42.32 -54.72 -5.29
C THR A 276 -41.66 -55.23 -6.60
N LYS A 277 -41.42 -56.54 -6.63
CA LYS A 277 -40.87 -57.41 -7.68
C LYS A 277 -41.69 -57.41 -8.99
N LEU A 278 -41.03 -57.66 -10.14
CA LEU A 278 -41.38 -58.80 -11.02
C LEU A 278 -40.27 -59.10 -12.06
N ASP A 279 -40.25 -60.35 -12.49
CA ASP A 279 -39.17 -61.12 -13.09
C ASP A 279 -39.03 -61.08 -14.64
N THR A 280 -37.81 -61.41 -15.09
CA THR A 280 -37.42 -62.32 -16.20
C THR A 280 -37.28 -61.93 -17.70
N VAL A 281 -36.10 -62.35 -18.22
CA VAL A 281 -35.68 -62.87 -19.55
C VAL A 281 -34.98 -61.97 -20.59
N GLU A 282 -33.66 -62.23 -20.69
CA GLU A 282 -32.69 -62.32 -21.81
C GLU A 282 -32.74 -61.42 -23.06
N GLY A 283 -31.58 -60.80 -23.30
CA GLY A 283 -31.11 -60.27 -24.59
C GLY A 283 -29.93 -59.31 -24.39
N ILE A 284 -28.68 -59.78 -24.57
CA ILE A 284 -27.49 -58.90 -24.48
C ILE A 284 -27.54 -57.90 -25.64
N SER A 285 -27.60 -56.60 -25.32
CA SER A 285 -27.70 -55.55 -26.34
C SER A 285 -26.30 -55.16 -26.86
N PRO A 286 -26.17 -54.86 -28.18
CA PRO A 286 -24.92 -54.40 -28.81
C PRO A 286 -24.29 -53.14 -28.19
N LEU A 287 -25.02 -52.43 -27.33
CA LEU A 287 -24.55 -51.24 -26.63
C LEU A 287 -23.49 -51.58 -25.55
N ALA A 288 -23.61 -52.75 -24.91
CA ALA A 288 -22.69 -53.15 -23.84
C ALA A 288 -21.27 -53.46 -24.38
N GLN A 289 -21.17 -54.02 -25.59
CA GLN A 289 -19.87 -54.26 -26.24
C GLN A 289 -19.18 -52.97 -26.67
N MET A 290 -19.92 -51.99 -27.21
CA MET A 290 -19.37 -50.66 -27.54
C MET A 290 -18.96 -49.85 -26.30
N GLU A 291 -19.66 -50.01 -25.18
CA GLU A 291 -19.29 -49.36 -23.91
C GLU A 291 -18.03 -49.97 -23.29
N GLU A 292 -17.84 -51.29 -23.39
CA GLU A 292 -16.62 -52.00 -22.95
C GLU A 292 -15.39 -51.52 -23.75
N GLU A 293 -15.48 -51.48 -25.09
CA GLU A 293 -14.41 -50.98 -25.95
C GLU A 293 -14.07 -49.51 -25.70
N ARG A 294 -15.09 -48.67 -25.47
CA ARG A 294 -14.90 -47.25 -25.14
C ARG A 294 -14.22 -47.07 -23.77
N ARG A 295 -14.53 -47.95 -22.81
CA ARG A 295 -13.93 -47.96 -21.46
C ARG A 295 -12.47 -48.40 -21.51
N GLU A 296 -12.13 -49.41 -22.31
CA GLU A 296 -10.74 -49.82 -22.53
C GLU A 296 -9.91 -48.79 -23.28
N HIS A 297 -10.49 -48.13 -24.29
CA HIS A 297 -9.80 -47.06 -25.02
C HIS A 297 -9.56 -45.84 -24.13
N MET A 298 -10.54 -45.48 -23.30
CA MET A 298 -10.39 -44.40 -22.31
C MET A 298 -9.33 -44.73 -21.26
N LYS A 299 -9.24 -45.99 -20.80
CA LYS A 299 -8.20 -46.44 -19.87
C LYS A 299 -6.80 -46.34 -20.48
N ARG A 300 -6.61 -46.76 -21.73
CA ARG A 300 -5.32 -46.63 -22.44
C ARG A 300 -4.91 -45.17 -22.64
N ASN A 301 -5.86 -44.28 -22.96
CA ASN A 301 -5.58 -42.85 -23.10
C ASN A 301 -5.25 -42.19 -21.76
N LEU A 302 -5.90 -42.60 -20.66
CA LEU A 302 -5.58 -42.12 -19.31
C LEU A 302 -4.19 -42.57 -18.85
N GLU A 303 -3.81 -43.81 -19.12
CA GLU A 303 -2.47 -44.33 -18.80
C GLU A 303 -1.38 -43.64 -19.64
N ALA A 304 -1.65 -43.36 -20.93
CA ALA A 304 -0.74 -42.60 -21.79
C ALA A 304 -0.61 -41.14 -21.32
N GLN A 305 -1.72 -40.46 -20.98
CA GLN A 305 -1.69 -39.11 -20.43
C GLN A 305 -0.97 -39.04 -19.09
N HIS A 306 -1.15 -40.03 -18.22
CA HIS A 306 -0.49 -40.05 -16.92
C HIS A 306 1.04 -40.23 -17.08
N LYS A 307 1.47 -41.07 -18.02
CA LYS A 307 2.89 -41.27 -18.33
C LYS A 307 3.52 -40.02 -18.96
N GLU A 308 2.80 -39.36 -19.86
CA GLU A 308 3.23 -38.09 -20.47
C GLU A 308 3.29 -36.95 -19.44
N LEU A 309 2.33 -36.90 -18.50
CA LEU A 309 2.33 -35.95 -17.39
C LEU A 309 3.48 -36.19 -16.41
N GLU A 310 3.86 -37.45 -16.16
CA GLU A 310 5.02 -37.75 -15.30
C GLU A 310 6.35 -37.42 -15.97
N GLU A 311 6.51 -37.66 -17.27
CA GLU A 311 7.67 -37.21 -18.03
C GLU A 311 7.76 -35.69 -18.08
N LYS A 312 6.63 -35.00 -18.33
CA LYS A 312 6.56 -33.53 -18.26
C LYS A 312 6.86 -33.01 -16.86
N ARG A 313 6.44 -33.72 -15.80
CA ARG A 313 6.75 -33.35 -14.40
C ARG A 313 8.25 -33.47 -14.12
N ARG A 314 8.91 -34.54 -14.59
CA ARG A 314 10.36 -34.70 -14.45
C ARG A 314 11.15 -33.68 -15.25
N LEU A 315 10.75 -33.42 -16.50
CA LEU A 315 11.35 -32.36 -17.33
C LEU A 315 11.19 -30.98 -16.69
N PHE A 316 10.02 -30.71 -16.10
CA PHE A 316 9.77 -29.45 -15.39
C PHE A 316 10.56 -29.33 -14.07
N GLU A 317 10.76 -30.43 -13.35
CA GLU A 317 11.60 -30.46 -12.14
C GLU A 317 13.08 -30.23 -12.48
N ASP A 318 13.58 -30.84 -13.57
CA ASP A 318 14.94 -30.60 -14.08
C ASP A 318 15.11 -29.18 -14.62
N GLU A 319 14.14 -28.64 -15.37
CA GLU A 319 14.14 -27.24 -15.82
C GLU A 319 14.07 -26.27 -14.64
N ARG A 320 13.28 -26.56 -13.59
CA ARG A 320 13.23 -25.73 -12.39
C ARG A 320 14.55 -25.77 -11.63
N ALA A 321 15.18 -26.93 -11.51
CA ALA A 321 16.50 -27.05 -10.89
C ALA A 321 17.58 -26.31 -11.68
N ASN A 322 17.56 -26.39 -13.02
CA ASN A 322 18.44 -25.61 -13.88
C ASN A 322 18.17 -24.11 -13.77
N TRP A 323 16.91 -23.70 -13.76
CA TRP A 323 16.52 -22.30 -13.62
C TRP A 323 16.85 -21.74 -12.23
N GLU A 324 16.68 -22.50 -11.15
CA GLU A 324 17.12 -22.11 -9.81
C GLU A 324 18.65 -21.98 -9.73
N THR A 325 19.39 -22.84 -10.42
CA THR A 325 20.85 -22.76 -10.54
C THR A 325 21.27 -21.54 -11.37
N GLN A 326 20.55 -21.26 -12.46
CA GLN A 326 20.79 -20.12 -13.34
C GLN A 326 20.42 -18.79 -12.67
N GLN A 327 19.35 -18.77 -11.87
CA GLN A 327 19.00 -17.64 -11.01
C GLN A 327 20.00 -17.43 -9.89
N ARG A 328 20.54 -18.49 -9.26
CA ARG A 328 21.64 -18.33 -8.30
C ARG A 328 22.89 -17.76 -8.96
N LEU A 329 23.20 -18.17 -10.19
CA LEU A 329 24.32 -17.61 -10.96
C LEU A 329 24.06 -16.17 -11.40
N GLU A 330 22.85 -15.81 -11.83
CA GLU A 330 22.47 -14.44 -12.16
C GLU A 330 22.41 -13.55 -10.92
N GLN A 331 21.92 -14.07 -9.79
CA GLN A 331 21.92 -13.38 -8.50
C GLN A 331 23.36 -13.18 -7.99
N GLN A 332 24.24 -14.18 -8.11
CA GLN A 332 25.67 -14.02 -7.83
C GLN A 332 26.34 -13.03 -8.78
N LYS A 333 25.96 -12.97 -10.07
CA LYS A 333 26.45 -11.96 -11.02
C LYS A 333 25.90 -10.57 -10.71
N LEU A 334 24.64 -10.44 -10.30
CA LEU A 334 24.00 -9.16 -9.96
C LEU A 334 24.53 -8.62 -8.63
N ASP A 335 24.74 -9.49 -7.65
CA ASP A 335 25.38 -9.16 -6.37
C ASP A 335 26.86 -8.82 -6.57
N ALA A 336 27.56 -9.51 -7.47
CA ALA A 336 28.92 -9.15 -7.90
C ALA A 336 28.98 -7.86 -8.74
N THR A 337 27.89 -7.45 -9.42
CA THR A 337 27.81 -6.16 -10.14
C THR A 337 27.43 -5.02 -9.20
N ARG A 338 26.74 -5.31 -8.09
CA ARG A 338 26.37 -4.34 -7.04
C ARG A 338 27.49 -4.07 -6.04
N SER A 339 28.35 -5.05 -5.76
CA SER A 339 29.58 -4.81 -4.99
C SER A 339 30.53 -3.86 -5.72
N VAL A 340 30.58 -3.94 -7.06
CA VAL A 340 31.51 -3.13 -7.89
C VAL A 340 31.18 -1.63 -7.92
N GLY A 341 29.96 -1.20 -7.59
CA GLY A 341 29.55 0.23 -7.54
C GLY A 341 29.50 0.85 -6.14
N LEU A 342 29.78 0.07 -5.09
CA LEU A 342 29.82 0.47 -3.68
C LEU A 342 31.24 0.27 -3.11
N GLU A 343 32.27 0.14 -3.95
CA GLU A 343 33.65 -0.08 -3.50
C GLU A 343 34.56 1.15 -3.68
N GLU A 344 34.11 2.19 -4.40
CA GLU A 344 34.88 3.41 -4.58
C GLU A 344 34.53 4.48 -3.54
N ARG A 345 35.57 5.12 -3.00
CA ARG A 345 35.44 6.29 -2.11
C ARG A 345 34.77 7.41 -2.91
N HIS A 346 33.59 7.83 -2.47
CA HIS A 346 32.89 8.94 -3.12
C HIS A 346 33.11 10.23 -2.32
N GLU A 347 33.63 11.23 -3.00
CA GLU A 347 33.92 12.55 -2.44
C GLU A 347 32.87 13.54 -2.96
N VAL A 348 32.27 14.28 -2.04
CA VAL A 348 31.30 15.34 -2.32
C VAL A 348 31.94 16.67 -1.91
N PRO A 349 32.17 17.60 -2.84
CA PRO A 349 32.67 18.93 -2.50
C PRO A 349 31.68 19.66 -1.57
N THR A 350 32.19 20.27 -0.52
CA THR A 350 31.43 21.09 0.44
C THR A 350 32.07 22.46 0.61
N LEU A 351 31.34 23.37 1.25
CA LEU A 351 31.86 24.71 1.58
C LEU A 351 33.09 24.66 2.50
N ASP A 352 33.27 23.57 3.26
CA ASP A 352 34.32 23.40 4.26
C ASP A 352 35.35 22.33 3.87
N GLY A 353 35.41 21.98 2.57
CA GLY A 353 36.36 21.00 2.02
C GLY A 353 35.66 19.86 1.28
N GLU A 354 36.11 18.63 1.48
CA GLU A 354 35.52 17.45 0.84
C GLU A 354 34.89 16.53 1.88
N PHE A 355 33.62 16.20 1.67
CA PHE A 355 32.93 15.16 2.41
C PHE A 355 33.18 13.82 1.73
N SER A 356 33.95 12.94 2.37
CA SER A 356 34.15 11.58 1.88
C SER A 356 33.21 10.59 2.58
N TYR A 357 32.62 9.72 1.77
CA TYR A 357 31.86 8.56 2.21
C TYR A 357 32.51 7.30 1.65
N SER A 358 32.82 6.34 2.52
CA SER A 358 33.33 5.02 2.16
C SER A 358 32.29 3.98 2.54
N PRO A 359 31.84 3.13 1.61
CA PRO A 359 30.82 2.13 1.91
C PRO A 359 31.33 1.09 2.93
N GLY A 360 30.51 0.80 3.95
CA GLY A 360 30.87 -0.05 5.09
C GLY A 360 30.40 0.56 6.41
N ALA A 361 30.77 -0.07 7.54
CA ALA A 361 30.45 0.44 8.87
C ALA A 361 31.03 1.85 9.03
N LEU A 362 30.16 2.85 9.22
CA LEU A 362 30.55 4.25 9.29
C LEU A 362 31.26 4.51 10.63
N PRO A 363 32.57 4.81 10.64
CA PRO A 363 33.29 5.10 11.87
C PRO A 363 32.78 6.37 12.57
N GLY A 364 32.06 7.23 11.84
CA GLY A 364 31.48 8.49 12.29
C GLY A 364 29.95 8.48 12.44
N GLY A 365 29.33 7.29 12.51
CA GLY A 365 27.90 7.08 12.73
C GLY A 365 27.00 7.39 11.52
N ALA A 366 25.68 7.56 11.75
CA ALA A 366 24.70 7.60 10.67
C ALA A 366 24.83 8.86 9.77
N LEU A 367 24.41 8.74 8.51
CA LEU A 367 24.40 9.84 7.55
C LEU A 367 22.98 10.12 7.05
N ILE A 368 22.57 11.37 7.13
CA ILE A 368 21.33 11.85 6.51
C ILE A 368 21.69 12.78 5.34
N ILE A 369 21.05 12.57 4.20
CA ILE A 369 21.27 13.39 3.00
C ILE A 369 19.96 14.12 2.69
N HIS A 370 20.02 15.45 2.63
CA HIS A 370 18.90 16.32 2.31
C HIS A 370 19.19 17.09 1.02
N ALA A 371 18.30 16.97 0.03
CA ALA A 371 18.39 17.68 -1.25
C ALA A 371 17.36 18.81 -1.31
N PHE A 372 17.78 20.05 -1.00
CA PHE A 372 16.93 21.23 -1.01
C PHE A 372 16.44 21.59 -2.42
N THR A 373 15.27 22.22 -2.49
CA THR A 373 14.81 22.95 -3.67
C THR A 373 13.93 24.14 -3.28
N HIS A 374 14.17 25.30 -3.90
CA HIS A 374 13.40 26.53 -3.64
C HIS A 374 11.97 26.47 -4.20
N LYS A 375 11.69 25.47 -5.06
CA LYS A 375 10.38 25.20 -5.66
C LYS A 375 9.40 24.55 -4.67
N SER A 376 9.89 24.07 -3.52
CA SER A 376 9.07 23.43 -2.50
C SER A 376 8.66 24.43 -1.41
N GLY A 377 7.35 24.74 -1.32
CA GLY A 377 6.83 25.53 -0.20
C GLY A 377 7.00 24.84 1.16
N PHE A 378 7.04 23.50 1.16
CA PHE A 378 7.34 22.70 2.34
C PHE A 378 8.77 22.91 2.83
N LEU A 379 9.77 22.88 1.94
CA LEU A 379 11.16 23.09 2.34
C LEU A 379 11.47 24.53 2.68
N GLU A 380 10.87 25.48 1.95
CA GLU A 380 10.98 26.90 2.30
C GLU A 380 10.53 27.13 3.74
N CYS A 381 9.37 26.60 4.12
CA CYS A 381 8.87 26.73 5.49
C CYS A 381 9.78 26.03 6.50
N MET A 382 10.24 24.81 6.21
CA MET A 382 11.13 24.05 7.10
C MET A 382 12.43 24.81 7.43
N TRP A 383 13.01 25.48 6.43
CA TRP A 383 14.29 26.18 6.55
C TRP A 383 14.17 27.62 7.05
N ASN A 384 12.98 28.25 6.95
CA ASN A 384 12.73 29.58 7.51
C ASN A 384 12.10 29.55 8.91
N ASN A 385 11.63 28.40 9.37
CA ASN A 385 11.01 28.27 10.69
C ASN A 385 12.07 28.10 11.78
N GLU A 386 12.13 29.07 12.72
CA GLU A 386 13.07 29.02 13.85
C GLU A 386 12.94 27.75 14.69
N SER A 387 11.72 27.31 15.02
CA SER A 387 11.52 26.09 15.81
C SER A 387 12.04 24.86 15.09
N SER A 388 11.91 24.81 13.77
CA SER A 388 12.44 23.71 12.95
C SER A 388 13.98 23.68 13.01
N LEU A 389 14.64 24.82 12.81
CA LEU A 389 16.10 24.93 12.90
C LEU A 389 16.61 24.66 14.33
N ASP A 390 15.89 25.17 15.34
CA ASP A 390 16.17 24.95 16.75
C ASP A 390 16.10 23.45 17.09
N ASP A 391 15.17 22.70 16.51
CA ASP A 391 15.11 21.24 16.67
C ASP A 391 16.33 20.57 16.05
N LEU A 392 16.73 20.94 14.82
CA LEU A 392 17.91 20.38 14.15
C LEU A 392 19.16 20.52 15.02
N VAL A 393 19.43 21.71 15.56
CA VAL A 393 20.68 21.98 16.29
C VAL A 393 20.67 21.43 17.71
N ARG A 394 19.50 21.26 18.36
CA ARG A 394 19.42 20.80 19.75
C ARG A 394 19.25 19.29 19.91
N ALA A 395 18.62 18.62 18.95
CA ALA A 395 18.18 17.24 19.12
C ALA A 395 18.83 16.24 18.14
N LEU A 396 19.71 16.71 17.24
CA LEU A 396 20.46 15.84 16.34
C LEU A 396 21.52 15.04 17.12
N PRO A 397 21.45 13.70 17.16
CA PRO A 397 22.39 12.88 17.90
C PRO A 397 23.84 13.11 17.49
N GLU A 398 24.77 13.01 18.45
CA GLU A 398 26.21 13.28 18.25
C GLU A 398 26.84 12.37 17.19
N SER A 399 26.35 11.14 17.08
CA SER A 399 26.81 10.16 16.09
C SER A 399 26.31 10.42 14.67
N THR A 400 25.47 11.43 14.44
CA THR A 400 24.84 11.65 13.13
C THR A 400 25.49 12.79 12.37
N ARG A 401 25.73 12.59 11.08
CA ARG A 401 26.18 13.62 10.13
C ARG A 401 25.06 13.93 9.14
N VAL A 402 24.99 15.17 8.68
CA VAL A 402 24.00 15.58 7.67
C VAL A 402 24.72 16.22 6.49
N LEU A 403 24.41 15.75 5.29
CA LEU A 403 24.86 16.32 4.02
C LEU A 403 23.69 17.06 3.36
N PHE A 404 23.80 18.37 3.29
CA PHE A 404 22.88 19.28 2.63
C PHE A 404 23.35 19.52 1.19
N LEU A 405 22.46 19.24 0.26
CA LEU A 405 22.62 19.40 -1.18
C LEU A 405 21.51 20.33 -1.70
N SER A 406 21.67 20.84 -2.93
CA SER A 406 20.57 21.51 -3.65
C SER A 406 20.34 20.82 -4.98
N SER A 407 19.06 20.67 -5.35
CA SER A 407 18.64 20.10 -6.63
C SER A 407 18.50 21.16 -7.73
N ASP A 408 18.73 22.44 -7.42
CA ASP A 408 18.58 23.56 -8.33
C ASP A 408 19.95 24.10 -8.78
N ASP A 409 19.98 24.81 -9.91
CA ASP A 409 21.19 25.47 -10.44
C ASP A 409 21.76 26.53 -9.48
N SER A 410 20.96 26.98 -8.52
CA SER A 410 21.32 27.89 -7.43
C SER A 410 22.13 27.22 -6.30
N ALA A 411 22.61 25.99 -6.47
CA ALA A 411 23.19 25.19 -5.40
C ALA A 411 24.26 25.89 -4.55
N ALA A 412 25.14 26.68 -5.16
CA ALA A 412 26.14 27.46 -4.42
C ALA A 412 25.51 28.51 -3.49
N ALA A 413 24.48 29.23 -3.96
CA ALA A 413 23.75 30.21 -3.17
C ALA A 413 22.89 29.53 -2.09
N ASP A 414 22.22 28.42 -2.44
CA ASP A 414 21.40 27.63 -1.52
C ASP A 414 22.25 27.07 -0.37
N ALA A 415 23.44 26.54 -0.66
CA ALA A 415 24.36 26.01 0.34
C ALA A 415 24.80 27.08 1.34
N LEU A 416 25.17 28.28 0.85
CA LEU A 416 25.53 29.41 1.70
C LEU A 416 24.35 29.87 2.57
N TRP A 417 23.16 29.95 1.98
CA TRP A 417 21.95 30.35 2.68
C TRP A 417 21.56 29.34 3.77
N MET A 418 21.52 28.04 3.44
CA MET A 418 21.22 26.97 4.40
C MET A 418 22.23 26.96 5.57
N ARG A 419 23.52 27.14 5.28
CA ARG A 419 24.56 27.24 6.32
C ARG A 419 24.29 28.41 7.26
N GLU A 420 24.00 29.59 6.71
CA GLU A 420 23.70 30.79 7.49
C GLU A 420 22.50 30.59 8.43
N GLN A 421 21.41 29.96 7.96
CA GLN A 421 20.24 29.67 8.81
C GLN A 421 20.60 28.80 10.01
N VAL A 422 21.38 27.74 9.78
CA VAL A 422 21.79 26.80 10.84
C VAL A 422 22.79 27.45 11.79
N TYR A 423 23.73 28.26 11.29
CA TYR A 423 24.70 28.97 12.12
C TYR A 423 24.01 29.95 13.08
N ARG A 424 22.98 30.66 12.61
CA ARG A 424 22.15 31.52 13.47
C ARG A 424 21.49 30.74 14.58
N ALA A 425 20.85 29.61 14.26
CA ALA A 425 20.20 28.75 15.25
C ALA A 425 21.21 28.13 16.24
N ALA A 426 22.35 27.64 15.76
CA ALA A 426 23.39 27.06 16.61
C ALA A 426 23.99 28.10 17.57
N THR A 427 24.26 29.32 17.09
CA THR A 427 24.78 30.43 17.90
C THR A 427 23.78 30.84 18.99
N LYS A 428 22.49 30.93 18.64
CA LYS A 428 21.39 31.24 19.57
C LYS A 428 21.34 30.28 20.77
N HIS A 429 21.62 29.00 20.55
CA HIS A 429 21.57 27.94 21.58
C HIS A 429 22.94 27.51 22.12
N GLY A 430 24.04 28.16 21.70
CA GLY A 430 25.40 27.76 22.09
C GLY A 430 25.81 26.35 21.60
N SER A 431 25.14 25.81 20.59
CA SER A 431 25.31 24.43 20.09
C SER A 431 26.28 24.36 18.90
N ASN A 432 27.40 25.09 18.99
CA ASN A 432 28.36 25.25 17.88
C ASN A 432 29.05 23.93 17.48
N GLU A 433 29.11 22.95 18.38
CA GLU A 433 29.67 21.63 18.11
C GLU A 433 28.95 20.92 16.95
N VAL A 434 27.63 21.08 16.87
CA VAL A 434 26.79 20.44 15.83
C VAL A 434 27.23 20.87 14.43
N LEU A 435 27.72 22.10 14.27
CA LEU A 435 28.13 22.64 12.97
C LEU A 435 29.23 21.80 12.30
N SER A 436 30.12 21.18 13.08
CA SER A 436 31.18 20.30 12.55
C SER A 436 30.66 19.03 11.85
N ARG A 437 29.39 18.66 12.12
CA ARG A 437 28.74 17.46 11.60
C ARG A 437 27.79 17.76 10.44
N LEU A 438 27.61 19.03 10.09
CA LEU A 438 26.71 19.51 9.04
C LEU A 438 27.53 19.96 7.83
N HIS A 439 27.27 19.34 6.69
CA HIS A 439 28.06 19.49 5.47
C HIS A 439 27.19 20.11 4.39
N PHE A 440 27.64 21.20 3.76
CA PHE A 440 26.85 21.91 2.75
C PHE A 440 27.57 21.88 1.40
N SER A 441 26.97 21.26 0.39
CA SER A 441 27.57 21.16 -0.95
C SER A 441 27.14 22.31 -1.85
N PRO A 442 28.07 23.08 -2.45
CA PRO A 442 27.74 24.09 -3.45
C PRO A 442 27.50 23.50 -4.85
N VAL A 443 27.61 22.17 -5.01
CA VAL A 443 27.44 21.47 -6.27
C VAL A 443 26.00 20.96 -6.38
N PRO A 444 25.29 21.20 -7.49
CA PRO A 444 23.93 20.71 -7.64
C PRO A 444 23.90 19.19 -7.71
N VAL A 445 22.83 18.57 -7.19
CA VAL A 445 22.66 17.11 -7.10
C VAL A 445 23.00 16.43 -8.45
N PHE A 446 22.45 16.93 -9.56
CA PHE A 446 22.66 16.34 -10.88
C PHE A 446 24.12 16.36 -11.37
N ALA A 447 24.99 17.19 -10.78
CA ALA A 447 26.41 17.33 -11.14
C ALA A 447 27.36 16.54 -10.24
N LEU A 448 26.88 15.84 -9.21
CA LEU A 448 27.73 15.10 -8.26
C LEU A 448 28.45 13.89 -8.89
N GLY A 449 27.95 13.36 -10.02
CA GLY A 449 28.59 12.24 -10.73
C GLY A 449 28.66 10.91 -9.95
N ASN A 450 27.96 10.79 -8.83
CA ASN A 450 27.98 9.63 -7.94
C ASN A 450 26.60 8.94 -7.84
N TRP A 451 26.41 8.05 -6.87
CA TRP A 451 25.17 7.27 -6.71
C TRP A 451 23.98 8.07 -6.16
N ILE A 452 24.21 9.21 -5.49
CA ILE A 452 23.18 9.96 -4.77
C ILE A 452 22.02 10.38 -5.70
N PRO A 453 22.25 10.98 -6.88
CA PRO A 453 21.17 11.38 -7.78
C PRO A 453 20.33 10.18 -8.26
N GLY A 454 20.97 9.04 -8.51
CA GLY A 454 20.28 7.81 -8.92
C GLY A 454 19.32 7.30 -7.83
N VAL A 455 19.76 7.34 -6.56
CA VAL A 455 18.91 6.96 -5.44
C VAL A 455 17.76 7.94 -5.25
N LEU A 456 18.03 9.26 -5.22
CA LEU A 456 16.98 10.28 -5.07
C LEU A 456 15.92 10.16 -6.17
N ASN A 457 16.32 9.95 -7.42
CA ASN A 457 15.40 9.78 -8.56
C ASN A 457 14.59 8.49 -8.45
N SER A 458 15.24 7.35 -8.19
CA SER A 458 14.54 6.05 -8.09
C SER A 458 13.60 5.96 -6.90
N TRP A 459 13.87 6.77 -5.86
CA TRP A 459 13.10 6.82 -4.63
C TRP A 459 12.09 7.97 -4.61
N GLY A 460 11.96 8.69 -5.73
CA GLY A 460 11.06 9.83 -5.89
C GLY A 460 9.58 9.49 -5.79
N CYS A 461 8.77 10.53 -5.60
CA CYS A 461 7.35 10.35 -5.48
C CYS A 461 6.65 10.38 -6.85
N VAL A 462 6.16 9.23 -7.30
CA VAL A 462 5.58 8.99 -8.63
C VAL A 462 4.04 8.96 -8.66
N ARG A 463 3.35 9.35 -7.58
CA ARG A 463 1.88 9.38 -7.53
C ARG A 463 1.32 10.77 -7.85
N PRO A 464 0.12 10.88 -8.44
CA PRO A 464 -0.62 12.14 -8.46
C PRO A 464 -0.83 12.62 -7.02
N LYS A 465 -0.54 13.90 -6.75
CA LYS A 465 -0.60 14.55 -5.41
C LYS A 465 0.59 14.30 -4.47
N CYS A 466 1.77 13.95 -4.98
CA CYS A 466 3.00 13.98 -4.20
C CYS A 466 4.18 14.60 -4.97
N GLY A 467 5.21 15.03 -4.24
CA GLY A 467 6.29 15.87 -4.75
C GLY A 467 6.05 17.35 -4.44
N LEU A 468 6.17 18.24 -5.43
CA LEU A 468 5.99 19.67 -5.25
C LEU A 468 4.50 20.05 -5.34
N ALA A 469 3.97 20.67 -4.28
CA ALA A 469 2.60 21.13 -4.22
C ALA A 469 2.47 22.53 -4.83
N HIS A 470 1.51 22.70 -5.75
CA HIS A 470 1.26 23.98 -6.43
C HIS A 470 -0.23 24.38 -6.40
N ALA A 471 -0.46 25.69 -6.33
CA ALA A 471 -1.74 26.31 -6.67
C ALA A 471 -1.64 26.91 -8.09
N VAL A 472 -2.69 26.71 -8.88
CA VAL A 472 -2.77 27.13 -10.28
C VAL A 472 -3.93 28.09 -10.42
N PHE A 473 -3.64 29.35 -10.70
CA PHE A 473 -4.62 30.40 -10.92
C PHE A 473 -4.84 30.62 -12.41
N SER A 474 -6.09 30.84 -12.77
CA SER A 474 -6.51 31.15 -14.13
C SER A 474 -7.59 32.24 -14.10
N SER A 475 -7.59 33.10 -15.11
CA SER A 475 -8.61 34.12 -15.29
C SER A 475 -8.85 34.33 -16.79
N GLU A 476 -10.03 34.80 -17.14
CA GLU A 476 -10.38 35.09 -18.53
C GLU A 476 -9.46 36.21 -19.06
N GLY A 477 -8.83 35.97 -20.22
CA GLY A 477 -7.87 36.89 -20.82
C GLY A 477 -6.40 36.68 -20.41
N TRP A 478 -6.11 35.83 -19.42
CA TRP A 478 -4.73 35.43 -19.14
C TRP A 478 -4.23 34.44 -20.20
N LYS A 479 -3.07 34.73 -20.81
CA LYS A 479 -2.46 33.85 -21.83
C LYS A 479 -1.92 32.54 -21.26
N MET A 480 -1.49 32.55 -20.01
CA MET A 480 -0.97 31.39 -19.28
C MET A 480 -1.48 31.43 -17.84
N PRO A 481 -1.73 30.27 -17.21
CA PRO A 481 -2.06 30.22 -15.80
C PRO A 481 -0.86 30.63 -14.94
N VAL A 482 -1.13 31.25 -13.80
CA VAL A 482 -0.11 31.57 -12.78
C VAL A 482 0.03 30.37 -11.86
N ILE A 483 1.24 29.83 -11.72
CA ILE A 483 1.51 28.64 -10.91
C ILE A 483 2.44 29.05 -9.77
N VAL A 484 2.03 28.78 -8.53
CA VAL A 484 2.83 29.05 -7.34
C VAL A 484 2.99 27.82 -6.47
N LYS A 485 4.11 27.75 -5.75
CA LYS A 485 4.27 26.80 -4.64
C LYS A 485 3.25 27.06 -3.54
N ARG A 486 2.75 25.99 -2.95
CA ARG A 486 1.83 26.05 -1.82
C ARG A 486 2.31 25.18 -0.67
N LEU A 487 1.89 25.53 0.53
CA LEU A 487 2.07 24.75 1.74
C LEU A 487 0.70 24.39 2.30
N ASP A 488 0.33 23.11 2.19
CA ASP A 488 -0.94 22.63 2.71
C ASP A 488 -0.95 22.64 4.26
N ALA A 489 -2.06 23.08 4.84
CA ALA A 489 -2.26 23.02 6.29
C ALA A 489 -2.26 21.57 6.76
N ARG A 490 -1.61 21.32 7.89
CA ARG A 490 -1.58 19.99 8.49
C ARG A 490 -2.28 19.99 9.84
N TYR A 491 -3.59 20.15 9.79
CA TYR A 491 -4.41 19.58 10.84
C TYR A 491 -5.07 18.32 10.32
N ASP A 492 -4.98 17.28 11.13
CA ASP A 492 -5.56 15.95 10.97
C ASP A 492 -7.10 15.96 10.88
N TRP A 493 -7.71 17.13 11.07
CA TRP A 493 -9.13 17.43 10.88
C TRP A 493 -9.46 18.27 9.62
N LEU A 494 -8.47 18.64 8.80
CA LEU A 494 -8.72 19.36 7.55
C LEU A 494 -8.88 18.43 6.36
N ASP A 495 -9.87 18.76 5.53
CA ASP A 495 -10.09 18.08 4.26
C ASP A 495 -8.93 18.32 3.30
N ARG A 496 -8.76 17.39 2.36
CA ARG A 496 -7.76 17.53 1.30
C ARG A 496 -8.38 18.23 0.11
N TRP A 497 -7.60 19.10 -0.53
CA TRP A 497 -7.96 19.66 -1.83
C TRP A 497 -8.25 18.54 -2.84
N ASP A 498 -9.42 18.63 -3.48
CA ASP A 498 -9.76 17.77 -4.60
C ASP A 498 -9.20 18.35 -5.91
N GLN A 499 -9.59 17.79 -7.06
CA GLN A 499 -9.07 18.18 -8.37
C GLN A 499 -9.95 19.22 -9.09
N ARG A 500 -10.99 19.74 -8.43
CA ARG A 500 -11.88 20.75 -8.99
C ARG A 500 -11.18 22.10 -9.03
N SER A 501 -11.63 22.92 -9.98
CA SER A 501 -11.33 24.34 -9.99
C SER A 501 -12.41 25.06 -9.19
N TYR A 502 -11.99 26.01 -8.36
CA TYR A 502 -12.87 26.82 -7.52
C TYR A 502 -12.75 28.29 -7.91
N GLN A 503 -13.85 29.03 -7.80
CA GLN A 503 -13.79 30.48 -7.89
C GLN A 503 -13.12 31.04 -6.63
N LEU A 504 -12.22 32.00 -6.81
CA LEU A 504 -11.49 32.67 -5.75
C LEU A 504 -12.19 34.00 -5.42
N VAL A 505 -12.42 34.27 -4.14
CA VAL A 505 -13.07 35.49 -3.64
C VAL A 505 -12.21 36.12 -2.56
N ASP A 506 -11.94 37.41 -2.68
CA ASP A 506 -11.22 38.18 -1.65
C ASP A 506 -12.07 38.26 -0.37
N ALA A 507 -11.50 37.82 0.75
CA ALA A 507 -12.14 37.80 2.05
C ALA A 507 -11.37 38.61 3.10
N GLY A 508 -10.49 39.51 2.66
CA GLY A 508 -9.71 40.39 3.53
C GLY A 508 -8.77 39.61 4.45
N ASP A 509 -8.88 39.85 5.76
CA ASP A 509 -8.07 39.13 6.75
C ASP A 509 -8.69 37.80 7.22
N GLY A 510 -9.92 37.48 6.81
CA GLY A 510 -10.62 36.27 7.21
C GLY A 510 -10.91 36.13 8.71
N CYS A 511 -10.70 37.18 9.52
CA CYS A 511 -10.90 37.10 10.97
C CYS A 511 -12.38 37.10 11.37
N GLN A 512 -13.26 37.57 10.49
CA GLN A 512 -14.71 37.54 10.65
C GLN A 512 -15.36 36.75 9.51
N PRO A 513 -16.52 36.11 9.73
CA PRO A 513 -17.28 35.47 8.65
C PRO A 513 -17.68 36.47 7.55
N SER A 514 -17.52 36.09 6.29
CA SER A 514 -17.98 36.84 5.11
C SER A 514 -18.99 36.01 4.32
N LEU A 515 -20.16 36.55 3.97
CA LEU A 515 -21.16 35.78 3.20
C LEU A 515 -20.80 35.62 1.72
N GLU A 516 -19.86 36.42 1.21
CA GLU A 516 -19.47 36.46 -0.19
C GLU A 516 -18.66 35.24 -0.63
N VAL A 517 -18.08 34.49 0.33
CA VAL A 517 -17.23 33.33 0.04
C VAL A 517 -18.00 32.01 -0.05
N ALA A 518 -19.32 32.02 0.13
CA ALA A 518 -20.13 30.80 0.13
C ALA A 518 -19.96 30.03 -1.20
N GLY A 519 -19.52 28.77 -1.12
CA GLY A 519 -19.24 27.94 -2.29
C GLY A 519 -17.96 28.28 -3.07
N CYS A 520 -17.18 29.27 -2.61
CA CYS A 520 -15.93 29.73 -3.23
C CYS A 520 -14.72 29.44 -2.32
N VAL A 521 -13.51 29.60 -2.83
CA VAL A 521 -12.28 29.61 -2.01
C VAL A 521 -12.03 31.02 -1.51
N ALA A 522 -11.90 31.18 -0.20
CA ALA A 522 -11.59 32.45 0.44
C ALA A 522 -10.10 32.79 0.28
N TRP A 523 -9.80 33.92 -0.34
CA TRP A 523 -8.47 34.51 -0.44
C TRP A 523 -8.25 35.44 0.75
N VAL A 524 -7.38 35.05 1.68
CA VAL A 524 -7.20 35.75 2.97
C VAL A 524 -5.74 36.09 3.23
N SER A 525 -5.48 37.26 3.82
CA SER A 525 -4.12 37.63 4.24
C SER A 525 -3.69 36.85 5.49
N ASP A 526 -2.39 36.75 5.75
CA ASP A 526 -1.81 36.03 6.90
C ASP A 526 -1.94 36.77 8.25
N GLY A 527 -2.19 38.08 8.28
CA GLY A 527 -2.20 38.92 9.50
C GLY A 527 -3.53 39.06 10.25
N ASN A 528 -3.53 39.77 11.40
CA ASN A 528 -4.69 40.16 12.25
C ASN A 528 -5.33 39.11 13.19
N CYS A 529 -5.24 37.81 12.92
CA CYS A 529 -5.72 36.75 13.81
C CYS A 529 -5.01 35.41 13.52
N SER A 530 -5.23 34.38 14.35
CA SER A 530 -4.61 33.06 14.16
C SER A 530 -5.10 32.38 12.87
N PHE A 531 -4.28 31.48 12.30
CA PHE A 531 -4.70 30.67 11.15
C PHE A 531 -5.93 29.82 11.46
N PHE A 532 -6.05 29.34 12.70
CA PHE A 532 -7.23 28.63 13.17
C PHE A 532 -8.49 29.51 13.08
N THR A 533 -8.45 30.73 13.60
CA THR A 533 -9.58 31.68 13.52
C THR A 533 -9.96 31.97 12.07
N LYS A 534 -8.98 32.17 11.18
CA LYS A 534 -9.25 32.40 9.75
C LYS A 534 -10.03 31.24 9.14
N VAL A 535 -9.54 30.03 9.34
CA VAL A 535 -10.17 28.82 8.80
C VAL A 535 -11.56 28.62 9.39
N GLN A 536 -11.72 28.84 10.70
CA GLN A 536 -13.00 28.71 11.40
C GLN A 536 -14.05 29.71 10.89
N SER A 537 -13.69 30.98 10.76
CA SER A 537 -14.58 32.04 10.27
C SER A 537 -15.03 31.79 8.84
N MET A 538 -14.11 31.37 7.96
CA MET A 538 -14.47 31.03 6.58
C MET A 538 -15.30 29.75 6.47
N ALA A 539 -15.09 28.78 7.37
CA ALA A 539 -15.92 27.59 7.45
C ALA A 539 -17.37 27.94 7.84
N GLN A 540 -17.57 28.85 8.79
CA GLN A 540 -18.89 29.35 9.20
C GLN A 540 -19.63 30.05 8.04
N SER A 541 -18.87 30.59 7.09
CA SER A 541 -19.36 31.20 5.86
C SER A 541 -19.67 30.24 4.72
N ASN A 542 -19.60 28.91 4.94
CA ASN A 542 -19.74 27.89 3.89
C ASN A 542 -18.74 28.06 2.73
N ALA A 543 -17.52 28.52 3.00
CA ALA A 543 -16.45 28.51 2.02
C ALA A 543 -16.11 27.05 1.61
N SER A 544 -15.69 26.86 0.36
CA SER A 544 -15.20 25.57 -0.16
C SER A 544 -13.74 25.28 0.21
N GLY A 545 -13.01 26.31 0.65
CA GLY A 545 -11.61 26.21 1.03
C GLY A 545 -11.05 27.57 1.46
N VAL A 546 -9.89 27.56 2.11
CA VAL A 546 -9.19 28.79 2.55
C VAL A 546 -7.79 28.83 1.96
N LEU A 547 -7.49 29.90 1.24
CA LEU A 547 -6.20 30.14 0.62
C LEU A 547 -5.57 31.37 1.27
N VAL A 548 -4.64 31.11 2.18
CA VAL A 548 -3.91 32.16 2.91
C VAL A 548 -2.73 32.64 2.07
N PHE A 549 -2.54 33.94 1.94
CA PHE A 549 -1.36 34.50 1.27
C PHE A 549 -0.45 35.26 2.22
N THR A 550 0.86 35.09 2.03
CA THR A 550 1.90 35.85 2.75
C THR A 550 2.12 37.23 2.12
N GLY A 551 2.67 38.17 2.89
CA GLY A 551 3.18 39.44 2.33
C GLY A 551 4.38 39.24 1.38
N ASP A 552 4.70 40.27 0.57
CA ASP A 552 5.67 40.23 -0.54
C ASP A 552 7.13 39.85 -0.15
N SER A 553 7.44 39.77 1.16
CA SER A 553 8.75 39.38 1.70
C SER A 553 8.69 38.37 2.86
N THR A 554 7.50 37.81 3.12
CA THR A 554 7.29 36.87 4.22
C THR A 554 7.36 35.44 3.68
N PRO A 555 8.24 34.58 4.23
CA PRO A 555 8.30 33.18 3.82
C PRO A 555 7.02 32.44 4.20
N LEU A 556 6.72 31.34 3.50
CA LEU A 556 5.60 30.49 3.86
C LEU A 556 5.72 29.96 5.30
N GLN A 557 4.63 30.08 6.06
CA GLN A 557 4.56 29.68 7.46
C GLN A 557 3.71 28.43 7.64
N ASN A 558 4.12 27.56 8.57
CA ASN A 558 3.31 26.41 8.93
C ASN A 558 2.05 26.91 9.64
N MET A 559 0.87 26.60 9.12
CA MET A 559 -0.40 27.00 9.71
C MET A 559 -0.68 26.16 10.97
N THR A 560 -0.08 26.57 12.09
CA THR A 560 -0.18 25.89 13.40
C THR A 560 -1.24 26.52 14.30
N CYS A 561 -1.80 25.70 15.19
CA CYS A 561 -2.79 26.09 16.18
C CYS A 561 -2.07 26.57 17.44
N GLN A 562 -2.76 27.35 18.27
CA GLN A 562 -2.22 27.85 19.53
C GLN A 562 -3.14 27.50 20.70
N GLY A 563 -2.58 26.93 21.77
CA GLY A 563 -3.32 26.59 22.98
C GLY A 563 -4.52 25.67 22.72
N ASP A 564 -5.70 26.07 23.20
CA ASP A 564 -6.94 25.27 23.10
C ASP A 564 -7.45 25.09 21.67
N GLU A 565 -6.98 25.90 20.71
CA GLU A 565 -7.25 25.72 19.28
C GLU A 565 -6.83 24.33 18.80
N CYS A 566 -5.70 23.82 19.31
CA CYS A 566 -5.15 22.53 18.93
C CYS A 566 -6.04 21.34 19.32
N SER A 567 -6.91 21.54 20.30
CA SER A 567 -7.86 20.53 20.79
C SER A 567 -9.25 20.70 20.17
N THR A 568 -9.46 21.75 19.37
CA THR A 568 -10.75 22.07 18.77
C THR A 568 -10.83 21.58 17.33
N LYS A 569 -11.80 20.72 17.05
CA LYS A 569 -12.05 20.22 15.69
C LYS A 569 -12.77 21.29 14.86
N LEU A 570 -12.17 21.78 13.77
CA LEU A 570 -12.90 22.65 12.83
C LEU A 570 -13.75 21.81 11.85
N PRO A 571 -14.73 22.45 11.18
CA PRO A 571 -15.42 21.86 10.04
C PRO A 571 -14.40 21.47 8.96
N GLY A 572 -14.58 20.32 8.32
CA GLY A 572 -13.65 19.82 7.28
C GLY A 572 -13.64 20.72 6.05
N ILE A 573 -12.80 21.76 6.06
CA ILE A 573 -12.60 22.69 4.95
C ILE A 573 -11.11 22.77 4.60
N PRO A 574 -10.67 22.45 3.37
CA PRO A 574 -9.24 22.44 3.06
C PRO A 574 -8.63 23.84 3.19
N ALA A 575 -7.41 23.93 3.72
CA ALA A 575 -6.66 25.17 3.82
C ALA A 575 -5.22 25.02 3.32
N THR A 576 -4.68 26.04 2.65
CA THR A 576 -3.29 26.05 2.16
C THR A 576 -2.76 27.48 2.14
N MET A 577 -1.44 27.63 2.24
CA MET A 577 -0.74 28.91 2.19
C MET A 577 0.06 29.06 0.90
N VAL A 578 0.06 30.24 0.32
CA VAL A 578 0.83 30.60 -0.88
C VAL A 578 1.50 31.97 -0.72
N HIS A 579 2.42 32.28 -1.61
CA HIS A 579 2.90 33.66 -1.75
C HIS A 579 1.83 34.53 -2.38
N ARG A 580 1.80 35.82 -2.03
CA ARG A 580 0.94 36.79 -2.70
C ARG A 580 1.38 37.00 -4.13
N GLU A 581 0.46 36.73 -5.06
CA GLU A 581 0.67 36.99 -6.49
C GLU A 581 0.01 38.29 -6.90
N ALA A 582 0.83 39.25 -7.34
CA ALA A 582 0.36 40.58 -7.74
C ALA A 582 -0.70 40.52 -8.84
N SER A 583 -0.56 39.61 -9.81
CA SER A 583 -1.53 39.44 -10.90
C SER A 583 -2.88 38.92 -10.40
N VAL A 584 -2.88 38.01 -9.42
CA VAL A 584 -4.10 37.49 -8.78
C VAL A 584 -4.79 38.59 -7.97
N ALA A 585 -4.02 39.30 -7.14
CA ALA A 585 -4.56 40.38 -6.32
C ALA A 585 -5.15 41.52 -7.17
N GLU A 586 -4.48 41.88 -8.27
CA GLU A 586 -4.97 42.92 -9.18
C GLU A 586 -6.24 42.47 -9.93
N ALA A 587 -6.30 41.23 -10.41
CA ALA A 587 -7.49 40.71 -11.07
C ALA A 587 -8.72 40.69 -10.14
N LEU A 588 -8.54 40.25 -8.88
CA LEU A 588 -9.60 40.31 -7.88
C LEU A 588 -10.05 41.75 -7.59
N ARG A 589 -9.10 42.68 -7.46
CA ARG A 589 -9.38 44.11 -7.23
C ARG A 589 -10.16 44.76 -8.39
N LEU A 590 -9.92 44.32 -9.61
CA LEU A 590 -10.63 44.77 -10.82
C LEU A 590 -11.98 44.05 -11.04
N GLY A 591 -12.39 43.15 -10.13
CA GLY A 591 -13.63 42.39 -10.23
C GLY A 591 -13.60 41.29 -11.30
N GLN A 592 -12.42 40.89 -11.76
CA GLN A 592 -12.27 39.79 -12.72
C GLN A 592 -12.45 38.44 -12.02
N ALA A 593 -13.10 37.49 -12.69
CA ALA A 593 -13.24 36.13 -12.16
C ALA A 593 -11.88 35.41 -12.19
N VAL A 594 -11.39 35.03 -11.00
CA VAL A 594 -10.18 34.21 -10.85
C VAL A 594 -10.58 32.83 -10.35
N ASN A 595 -10.07 31.80 -10.99
CA ASN A 595 -10.25 30.40 -10.63
C ASN A 595 -8.94 29.82 -10.11
N VAL A 596 -9.00 29.06 -9.02
CA VAL A 596 -7.87 28.33 -8.45
C VAL A 596 -8.10 26.83 -8.52
N SER A 597 -7.06 26.09 -8.89
CA SER A 597 -7.00 24.63 -8.82
C SER A 597 -5.69 24.18 -8.19
N PHE A 598 -5.62 22.93 -7.77
CA PHE A 598 -4.51 22.42 -6.97
C PHE A 598 -3.91 21.16 -7.56
N GLN A 599 -2.58 21.13 -7.66
CA GLN A 599 -1.85 20.03 -8.26
C GLN A 599 -0.59 19.66 -7.49
N GLY A 600 -0.12 18.43 -7.67
CA GLY A 600 1.17 17.95 -7.19
C GLY A 600 2.01 17.51 -8.38
N THR A 601 3.28 17.94 -8.41
CA THR A 601 4.24 17.57 -9.45
C THR A 601 5.18 16.51 -8.89
N PRO A 602 5.28 15.32 -9.51
CA PRO A 602 6.26 14.31 -9.13
C PRO A 602 7.66 14.93 -9.00
N TYR A 603 8.37 14.53 -7.95
CA TYR A 603 9.69 15.05 -7.66
C TYR A 603 10.57 13.94 -7.07
N PRO A 604 11.90 13.96 -7.31
CA PRO A 604 12.83 13.06 -6.64
C PRO A 604 12.67 13.08 -5.12
N SER A 605 13.16 12.04 -4.45
CA SER A 605 13.21 12.07 -2.99
C SER A 605 14.08 13.24 -2.54
N ILE A 606 13.68 13.87 -1.45
CA ILE A 606 14.34 15.04 -0.88
C ILE A 606 15.18 14.63 0.35
N PHE A 607 14.91 13.44 0.87
CA PHE A 607 15.57 12.90 2.05
C PHE A 607 15.89 11.42 1.83
N ILE A 608 17.13 11.03 2.10
CA ILE A 608 17.56 9.65 2.22
C ILE A 608 18.51 9.52 3.39
N ALA A 609 18.60 8.33 3.95
CA ALA A 609 19.46 8.08 5.09
C ALA A 609 20.31 6.83 4.86
N VAL A 610 21.45 6.79 5.52
CA VAL A 610 22.36 5.64 5.60
C VAL A 610 22.58 5.36 7.08
N ASN A 611 22.29 4.14 7.50
CA ASN A 611 22.53 3.74 8.88
C ASN A 611 24.03 3.50 9.16
N GLN A 612 24.37 3.21 10.40
CA GLN A 612 25.75 2.98 10.84
C GLN A 612 26.41 1.77 10.14
N GLN A 613 25.64 0.86 9.54
CA GLN A 613 26.12 -0.29 8.78
C GLN A 613 26.43 0.05 7.32
N GLY A 614 26.12 1.26 6.85
CA GLY A 614 26.23 1.64 5.45
C GLY A 614 25.02 1.24 4.60
N GLU A 615 23.91 0.83 5.22
CA GLU A 615 22.69 0.44 4.51
C GLU A 615 21.80 1.65 4.22
N LEU A 616 21.31 1.73 2.97
CA LEU A 616 20.37 2.76 2.54
C LEU A 616 18.98 2.54 3.14
N SER A 617 18.38 3.63 3.63
CA SER A 617 17.07 3.65 4.28
C SER A 617 16.22 4.81 3.76
N GLU A 618 14.94 4.53 3.49
CA GLU A 618 13.95 5.56 3.23
C GLU A 618 13.70 6.38 4.51
N MET A 619 13.51 7.69 4.37
CA MET A 619 13.13 8.55 5.49
C MET A 619 11.61 8.72 5.67
N GLY A 620 10.80 8.09 4.82
CA GLY A 620 9.33 8.05 4.88
C GLY A 620 8.65 9.40 4.69
N GLY A 621 7.54 9.62 5.41
CA GLY A 621 6.66 10.78 5.25
C GLY A 621 6.87 11.83 6.35
N PHE A 622 7.26 13.04 5.96
CA PHE A 622 7.31 14.17 6.87
C PHE A 622 5.93 14.82 6.86
N LEU A 623 5.28 14.86 8.02
CA LEU A 623 3.88 15.27 8.09
C LEU A 623 3.74 16.80 8.13
N TYR A 624 4.77 17.52 8.58
CA TYR A 624 4.87 18.99 8.53
C TYR A 624 6.33 19.44 8.36
N PRO A 625 6.57 20.70 7.96
CA PRO A 625 7.91 21.25 7.77
C PRO A 625 8.70 21.39 9.09
N SER A 626 9.37 20.32 9.53
CA SER A 626 10.23 20.36 10.72
C SER A 626 11.42 19.41 10.61
N PHE A 627 12.59 19.83 11.11
CA PHE A 627 13.75 18.96 11.28
C PHE A 627 13.61 17.95 12.43
N SER A 628 12.55 18.01 13.25
CA SER A 628 12.27 16.97 14.24
C SER A 628 12.20 15.56 13.60
N PHE A 629 11.68 15.44 12.36
CA PHE A 629 11.64 14.17 11.61
C PHE A 629 13.03 13.65 11.22
N VAL A 630 14.01 14.54 11.03
CA VAL A 630 15.42 14.16 10.82
C VAL A 630 16.00 13.61 12.13
N ASN A 631 15.74 14.29 13.24
CA ASN A 631 16.24 13.88 14.55
C ASN A 631 15.64 12.55 15.02
N TRP A 632 14.33 12.34 14.86
CA TRP A 632 13.70 11.07 15.23
C TRP A 632 14.23 9.90 14.40
N HIS A 633 14.52 10.12 13.11
CA HIS A 633 15.16 9.10 12.28
C HIS A 633 16.57 8.76 12.76
N ALA A 634 17.36 9.78 13.08
CA ALA A 634 18.71 9.62 13.63
C ALA A 634 18.70 8.88 14.98
N GLN A 635 17.80 9.25 15.90
CA GLN A 635 17.63 8.58 17.19
C GLN A 635 17.22 7.11 17.04
N TRP A 636 16.35 6.81 16.07
CA TRP A 636 15.95 5.44 15.77
C TRP A 636 17.10 4.60 15.19
N PHE A 637 18.02 5.21 14.44
CA PHE A 637 19.25 4.55 14.03
C PHE A 637 20.18 4.23 15.20
N GLU A 638 20.34 5.13 16.18
CA GLU A 638 21.08 4.82 17.41
C GLU A 638 20.43 3.67 18.19
N PHE A 639 19.09 3.67 18.31
CA PHE A 639 18.36 2.53 18.86
C PHE A 639 18.65 1.24 18.09
N SER A 640 18.58 1.29 16.75
CA SER A 640 18.78 0.13 15.89
C SER A 640 20.19 -0.45 16.04
N GLU A 641 21.20 0.42 16.19
CA GLU A 641 22.58 -0.01 16.44
C GLU A 641 22.78 -0.59 17.84
N GLY A 642 22.16 0.03 18.86
CA GLY A 642 22.12 -0.52 20.20
C GLY A 642 21.44 -1.90 20.24
N LEU A 643 20.35 -2.06 19.52
CA LEU A 643 19.65 -3.34 19.36
C LEU A 643 20.53 -4.37 18.65
N ARG A 644 21.20 -4.00 17.56
CA ARG A 644 22.14 -4.88 16.86
C ARG A 644 23.23 -5.39 17.81
N THR A 645 23.79 -4.50 18.63
CA THR A 645 24.80 -4.85 19.64
C THR A 645 24.25 -5.82 20.68
N LYS A 646 23.02 -5.61 21.18
CA LYS A 646 22.34 -6.54 22.09
C LYS A 646 22.14 -7.93 21.46
N LEU A 647 21.81 -7.97 20.17
CA LEU A 647 21.59 -9.23 19.45
C LEU A 647 22.86 -10.06 19.23
N LEU A 648 24.06 -9.44 19.34
CA LEU A 648 25.34 -10.15 19.33
C LEU A 648 25.65 -10.85 20.66
N ALA A 649 24.93 -10.53 21.74
CA ALA A 649 25.13 -11.19 23.03
C ALA A 649 24.90 -12.72 22.90
N PRO A 650 25.70 -13.55 23.58
CA PRO A 650 25.56 -15.01 23.51
C PRO A 650 24.16 -15.45 23.94
N ALA A 651 23.47 -16.15 23.04
CA ALA A 651 22.17 -16.74 23.30
C ALA A 651 21.99 -17.99 22.42
N GLN A 652 21.22 -18.96 22.91
CA GLN A 652 20.71 -20.04 22.09
C GLN A 652 19.51 -19.51 21.30
N VAL A 653 19.64 -19.48 19.96
CA VAL A 653 18.64 -18.86 19.08
C VAL A 653 17.86 -19.93 18.31
N VAL A 654 16.54 -19.87 18.38
CA VAL A 654 15.62 -20.71 17.59
C VAL A 654 14.88 -19.83 16.59
N SER A 655 15.15 -20.03 15.30
CA SER A 655 14.43 -19.32 14.25
C SER A 655 13.01 -19.89 14.08
N VAL A 656 12.01 -19.03 14.26
CA VAL A 656 10.59 -19.38 14.14
C VAL A 656 10.07 -18.99 12.76
N PHE A 657 10.31 -17.74 12.37
CA PHE A 657 9.96 -17.21 11.06
C PHE A 657 11.21 -16.58 10.43
N ASP A 658 11.53 -16.96 9.21
CA ASP A 658 12.50 -16.27 8.37
C ASP A 658 11.78 -15.69 7.15
N LYS A 659 11.57 -14.37 7.17
CA LYS A 659 10.91 -13.60 6.11
C LYS A 659 9.62 -14.23 5.59
N VAL A 660 8.74 -14.64 6.51
CA VAL A 660 7.46 -15.29 6.19
C VAL A 660 6.39 -14.25 5.91
N VAL A 661 5.65 -14.39 4.81
CA VAL A 661 4.52 -13.51 4.49
C VAL A 661 3.32 -13.85 5.38
N MET A 662 2.92 -12.92 6.25
CA MET A 662 1.73 -13.03 7.10
C MET A 662 0.49 -12.59 6.31
N ARG A 663 -0.32 -13.55 5.84
CA ARG A 663 -1.53 -13.30 5.02
C ARG A 663 -2.70 -14.20 5.39
N GLY A 664 -3.92 -13.67 5.26
CA GLY A 664 -5.17 -14.41 5.41
C GLY A 664 -5.45 -14.83 6.86
N HIS A 665 -6.51 -15.63 7.06
CA HIS A 665 -6.97 -16.02 8.39
C HIS A 665 -5.96 -16.82 9.21
N ARG A 666 -5.04 -17.54 8.55
CA ARG A 666 -4.03 -18.35 9.23
C ARG A 666 -2.86 -17.52 9.79
N GLY A 667 -2.56 -16.36 9.20
CA GLY A 667 -1.35 -15.61 9.54
C GLY A 667 -0.07 -16.38 9.16
N ALA A 668 1.01 -16.14 9.89
CA ALA A 668 2.25 -16.92 9.79
C ALA A 668 2.28 -18.00 10.88
N VAL A 669 2.58 -19.25 10.51
CA VAL A 669 2.55 -20.41 11.42
C VAL A 669 3.84 -21.22 11.24
N ALA A 670 4.48 -21.58 12.33
CA ALA A 670 5.67 -22.44 12.33
C ALA A 670 5.66 -23.34 13.58
N THR A 671 6.24 -24.53 13.45
CA THR A 671 6.45 -25.44 14.58
C THR A 671 7.94 -25.58 14.80
N VAL A 672 8.40 -25.28 16.01
CA VAL A 672 9.80 -25.37 16.43
C VAL A 672 9.96 -26.39 17.54
N LYS A 673 11.18 -26.92 17.70
CA LYS A 673 11.51 -27.88 18.76
C LYS A 673 12.22 -27.15 19.90
N ILE A 674 11.68 -27.27 21.10
CA ILE A 674 12.22 -26.72 22.34
C ILE A 674 12.92 -27.84 23.12
N SER A 675 14.16 -27.62 23.56
CA SER A 675 14.93 -28.56 24.39
C SER A 675 14.83 -28.22 25.87
N ALA A 676 15.21 -29.16 26.74
CA ALA A 676 15.29 -28.90 28.18
C ALA A 676 16.31 -27.81 28.53
N GLU A 677 17.49 -27.85 27.90
CA GLU A 677 18.56 -26.86 28.08
C GLU A 677 18.11 -25.41 27.79
N MET A 678 17.22 -25.23 26.79
CA MET A 678 16.64 -23.90 26.51
C MET A 678 15.78 -23.41 27.66
N LEU A 679 14.99 -24.30 28.27
CA LEU A 679 14.11 -23.95 29.39
C LEU A 679 14.86 -23.75 30.71
N ASP A 680 16.11 -24.22 30.80
CA ASP A 680 17.02 -23.92 31.91
C ASP A 680 17.64 -22.51 31.81
N SER A 681 17.40 -21.80 30.70
CA SER A 681 17.88 -20.43 30.51
C SER A 681 17.14 -19.44 31.40
N GLN A 682 17.82 -18.35 31.77
CA GLN A 682 17.26 -17.33 32.67
C GLN A 682 16.32 -16.36 31.95
N THR A 683 16.57 -16.14 30.66
CA THR A 683 15.85 -15.16 29.86
C THR A 683 15.30 -15.80 28.60
N LEU A 684 14.12 -15.33 28.18
CA LEU A 684 13.52 -15.59 26.88
C LEU A 684 13.13 -14.25 26.25
N GLU A 685 13.77 -13.92 25.14
CA GLU A 685 13.47 -12.73 24.37
C GLU A 685 12.94 -13.09 22.97
N LEU A 686 12.00 -12.26 22.49
CA LEU A 686 11.45 -12.34 21.14
C LEU A 686 12.16 -11.31 20.27
N ASP A 687 13.03 -11.76 19.37
CA ASP A 687 13.65 -10.94 18.32
C ASP A 687 12.73 -10.92 17.11
N MET A 688 11.88 -9.89 17.03
CA MET A 688 10.82 -9.75 16.04
C MET A 688 11.18 -8.64 15.04
N ALA A 689 11.07 -8.93 13.75
CA ALA A 689 11.21 -7.95 12.68
C ALA A 689 9.99 -7.96 11.74
N LEU A 690 9.59 -6.78 11.30
CA LEU A 690 8.58 -6.56 10.27
C LEU A 690 9.22 -5.86 9.08
N SER A 691 8.88 -6.33 7.88
CA SER A 691 9.32 -5.72 6.62
C SER A 691 8.20 -5.76 5.59
N CYS A 692 8.33 -4.96 4.53
CA CYS A 692 7.36 -5.01 3.43
C CYS A 692 7.62 -6.24 2.52
N PRO A 693 6.60 -6.73 1.80
CA PRO A 693 6.78 -7.70 0.73
C PRO A 693 7.68 -7.23 -0.43
N GLY A 694 7.77 -5.92 -0.66
CA GLY A 694 8.65 -5.32 -1.66
C GLY A 694 9.82 -4.56 -1.02
N ARG A 695 10.73 -4.06 -1.86
CA ARG A 695 11.96 -3.35 -1.42
C ARG A 695 11.74 -1.89 -0.98
N ARG A 696 10.50 -1.40 -0.99
CA ARG A 696 10.14 0.00 -0.75
C ARG A 696 8.98 0.10 0.23
N ASP A 697 8.95 1.16 1.03
CA ASP A 697 7.89 1.50 2.00
C ASP A 697 6.49 1.43 1.37
N MET A 698 6.38 1.82 0.10
CA MET A 698 5.12 1.79 -0.66
C MET A 698 4.43 0.41 -0.72
N SER A 699 5.20 -0.67 -0.61
CA SER A 699 4.69 -2.04 -0.65
C SER A 699 4.08 -2.52 0.68
N CYS A 700 4.31 -1.81 1.77
CA CYS A 700 3.70 -2.09 3.07
C CYS A 700 2.21 -1.73 3.14
N ALA A 701 1.55 -2.25 4.17
CA ALA A 701 0.21 -1.84 4.53
C ALA A 701 0.14 -0.34 4.85
N ALA A 702 -1.00 0.27 4.51
CA ALA A 702 -1.19 1.70 4.67
C ALA A 702 -1.42 2.10 6.13
N TRP A 703 -1.90 1.18 6.94
CA TRP A 703 -2.41 1.40 8.29
C TRP A 703 -1.63 0.56 9.29
N ASP A 704 -1.65 1.02 10.52
CA ASP A 704 -1.15 0.34 11.71
C ASP A 704 -2.13 -0.76 12.17
N HIS A 705 -1.59 -1.93 12.48
CA HIS A 705 -2.37 -3.09 12.87
C HIS A 705 -1.70 -3.84 14.00
N THR A 706 -2.50 -4.36 14.92
CA THR A 706 -2.01 -5.26 15.97
C THR A 706 -1.51 -6.57 15.37
N VAL A 707 -0.29 -6.95 15.71
CA VAL A 707 0.31 -8.26 15.46
C VAL A 707 0.44 -8.98 16.78
N ARG A 708 -0.15 -10.18 16.88
CA ARG A 708 -0.11 -11.02 18.08
C ARG A 708 0.50 -12.37 17.79
N LEU A 709 1.45 -12.77 18.61
CA LEU A 709 2.09 -14.08 18.59
C LEU A 709 1.43 -14.98 19.65
N HIS A 710 0.91 -16.11 19.22
CA HIS A 710 0.33 -17.13 20.10
C HIS A 710 1.19 -18.39 20.07
N ILE A 711 1.20 -19.15 21.15
CA ILE A 711 1.97 -20.39 21.28
C ILE A 711 1.09 -21.56 21.71
N CYS A 712 1.38 -22.74 21.17
CA CYS A 712 0.79 -23.99 21.61
C CYS A 712 1.79 -25.15 21.50
N CYS A 713 2.29 -25.64 22.63
CA CYS A 713 3.18 -26.80 22.69
C CYS A 713 2.44 -28.12 22.96
N GLN A 714 1.35 -28.06 23.72
CA GLN A 714 0.51 -29.20 24.03
C GLN A 714 -0.94 -28.84 23.78
N ARG A 715 -1.59 -29.50 22.81
CA ARG A 715 -2.96 -29.17 22.38
C ARG A 715 -4.02 -29.24 23.48
N LEU A 716 -3.80 -30.09 24.48
CA LEU A 716 -4.72 -30.28 25.62
C LEU A 716 -4.33 -29.44 26.84
N SER A 717 -3.20 -28.71 26.78
CA SER A 717 -2.77 -27.85 27.88
C SER A 717 -3.63 -26.60 27.93
N PRO A 718 -3.98 -26.09 29.13
CA PRO A 718 -4.64 -24.80 29.28
C PRO A 718 -3.80 -23.62 28.78
N TYR A 719 -2.52 -23.84 28.46
CA TYR A 719 -1.62 -22.84 27.91
C TYR A 719 -1.63 -22.73 26.38
N CYS A 720 -2.31 -23.66 25.69
CA CYS A 720 -2.42 -23.59 24.23
C CYS A 720 -3.19 -22.33 23.78
N ASP A 721 -2.70 -21.66 22.75
CA ASP A 721 -3.24 -20.44 22.16
C ASP A 721 -3.21 -19.20 23.09
N LEU A 722 -2.36 -19.21 24.13
CA LEU A 722 -2.06 -18.00 24.90
C LEU A 722 -1.12 -17.06 24.12
N GLU A 723 -1.29 -15.75 24.34
CA GLU A 723 -0.45 -14.72 23.73
C GLU A 723 0.93 -14.70 24.39
N LEU A 724 1.98 -14.81 23.57
CA LEU A 724 3.38 -14.71 23.99
C LEU A 724 3.96 -13.31 23.74
N GLY A 725 3.48 -12.58 22.73
CA GLY A 725 3.95 -11.23 22.42
C GLY A 725 3.02 -10.44 21.51
N ARG A 726 3.14 -9.11 21.55
CA ARG A 726 2.31 -8.17 20.78
C ARG A 726 3.13 -7.00 20.23
N TRP A 727 2.84 -6.60 19.00
CA TRP A 727 3.43 -5.44 18.32
C TRP A 727 2.35 -4.68 17.56
N ILE A 728 2.63 -3.43 17.21
CA ILE A 728 1.80 -2.65 16.29
C ILE A 728 2.61 -2.35 15.03
N THR A 729 2.06 -2.70 13.86
CA THR A 729 2.74 -2.41 12.59
C THR A 729 2.83 -0.90 12.35
N PRO A 730 3.90 -0.41 11.72
CA PRO A 730 3.98 1.01 11.37
C PRO A 730 3.10 1.36 10.16
N PHE A 731 2.72 2.64 10.04
CA PHE A 731 2.01 3.18 8.89
C PHE A 731 2.92 3.26 7.66
N ARG A 732 2.85 2.25 6.79
CA ARG A 732 3.54 2.23 5.48
C ARG A 732 5.04 2.49 5.62
N ARG A 733 5.70 1.89 6.62
CA ARG A 733 7.16 1.88 6.77
C ARG A 733 7.67 0.45 6.71
N GLY A 734 8.64 0.19 5.86
CA GLY A 734 9.20 -1.15 5.61
C GLY A 734 10.26 -1.62 6.58
N ILE A 735 10.40 -0.92 7.70
CA ILE A 735 11.44 -1.14 8.68
C ILE A 735 10.80 -1.26 10.07
N GLY A 736 11.36 -2.14 10.90
CA GLY A 736 10.92 -2.35 12.27
C GLY A 736 11.53 -3.64 12.82
N ARG A 737 12.29 -3.53 13.92
CA ARG A 737 12.84 -4.68 14.64
C ARG A 737 12.89 -4.34 16.12
N TRP A 738 12.47 -5.28 16.95
CA TRP A 738 12.36 -5.10 18.38
C TRP A 738 12.77 -6.37 19.10
N LEU A 739 13.22 -6.20 20.34
CA LEU A 739 13.56 -7.29 21.25
C LEU A 739 12.66 -7.17 22.47
N THR A 740 11.76 -8.15 22.63
CA THR A 740 10.76 -8.13 23.71
C THR A 740 11.07 -9.21 24.73
N ASP A 741 11.30 -8.82 25.99
CA ASP A 741 11.49 -9.77 27.09
C ASP A 741 10.16 -10.41 27.47
N VAL A 742 10.10 -11.74 27.37
CA VAL A 742 8.94 -12.57 27.74
C VAL A 742 9.35 -13.69 28.69
N SER A 743 10.46 -13.51 29.42
CA SER A 743 10.97 -14.45 30.42
C SER A 743 9.91 -14.90 31.44
N PRO A 744 9.00 -14.03 31.94
CA PRO A 744 7.93 -14.48 32.83
C PRO A 744 6.96 -15.51 32.20
N LEU A 745 6.92 -15.59 30.88
CA LEU A 745 6.05 -16.52 30.14
C LEU A 745 6.78 -17.80 29.70
N MET A 746 8.00 -18.06 30.19
CA MET A 746 8.72 -19.32 29.97
C MET A 746 7.87 -20.58 30.22
N PRO A 747 6.98 -20.63 31.25
CA PRO A 747 6.16 -21.83 31.51
C PRO A 747 5.11 -22.14 30.42
N LEU A 748 4.87 -21.23 29.47
CA LEU A 748 4.04 -21.52 28.30
C LEU A 748 4.73 -22.50 27.33
N LEU A 749 6.06 -22.63 27.41
CA LEU A 749 6.87 -23.54 26.61
C LEU A 749 7.03 -24.89 27.32
N THR A 750 7.08 -25.97 26.55
CA THR A 750 7.38 -27.31 27.07
C THR A 750 8.37 -28.01 26.13
N VAL A 751 9.15 -28.96 26.66
CA VAL A 751 10.09 -29.75 25.85
C VAL A 751 9.32 -30.49 24.76
N GLY A 752 9.80 -30.39 23.51
CA GLY A 752 9.16 -30.98 22.34
C GLY A 752 8.73 -29.93 21.33
N ASN A 753 7.63 -30.19 20.61
CA ASN A 753 7.19 -29.35 19.51
C ASN A 753 6.26 -28.24 20.00
N CYS A 754 6.61 -26.99 19.72
CA CYS A 754 5.79 -25.82 19.98
C CYS A 754 5.38 -25.16 18.67
N THR A 755 4.08 -24.98 18.46
CA THR A 755 3.55 -24.25 17.30
C THR A 755 3.33 -22.80 17.67
N LEU A 756 3.93 -21.88 16.91
CA LEU A 756 3.79 -20.45 17.06
C LEU A 756 2.99 -19.89 15.89
N THR A 757 2.08 -18.98 16.19
CA THR A 757 1.20 -18.35 15.20
C THR A 757 1.19 -16.84 15.37
N ALA A 758 1.74 -16.11 14.40
CA ALA A 758 1.65 -14.65 14.32
C ALA A 758 0.46 -14.24 13.45
N LYS A 759 -0.42 -13.38 13.98
CA LYS A 759 -1.63 -12.91 13.29
C LYS A 759 -1.72 -11.40 13.26
N SER A 760 -2.22 -10.89 12.14
CA SER A 760 -2.69 -9.52 11.91
C SER A 760 -4.05 -9.61 11.19
N PRO A 761 -4.89 -8.56 11.14
CA PRO A 761 -6.18 -8.61 10.46
C PRO A 761 -6.06 -9.11 9.01
N TRP A 762 -6.87 -10.10 8.63
CA TRP A 762 -6.66 -10.87 7.40
C TRP A 762 -6.94 -10.11 6.09
N TRP A 763 -7.69 -9.02 6.16
CA TRP A 763 -8.09 -8.19 5.01
C TRP A 763 -7.05 -7.15 4.60
N VAL A 764 -5.99 -7.00 5.39
CA VAL A 764 -4.98 -5.94 5.20
C VAL A 764 -3.89 -6.40 4.25
N LYS A 765 -3.14 -5.46 3.66
CA LYS A 765 -1.96 -5.82 2.87
C LYS A 765 -0.98 -6.62 3.74
N PRO A 766 -0.34 -7.67 3.19
CA PRO A 766 0.48 -8.56 3.98
C PRO A 766 1.77 -7.88 4.45
N TRP A 767 2.22 -8.27 5.64
CA TRP A 767 3.54 -7.97 6.18
C TRP A 767 4.45 -9.19 6.05
N VAL A 768 5.75 -8.97 5.95
CA VAL A 768 6.76 -10.03 6.05
C VAL A 768 7.31 -10.03 7.48
N VAL A 769 7.16 -11.14 8.18
CA VAL A 769 7.60 -11.33 9.57
C VAL A 769 8.84 -12.20 9.63
N SER A 770 9.82 -11.77 10.44
CA SER A 770 10.89 -12.64 10.93
C SER A 770 10.86 -12.65 12.45
N LEU A 771 11.09 -13.82 13.05
CA LEU A 771 11.01 -13.98 14.50
C LEU A 771 12.00 -15.06 14.94
N ASN A 772 12.81 -14.73 15.95
CA ASN A 772 13.63 -15.69 16.66
C ASN A 772 13.29 -15.71 18.15
N LEU A 773 13.30 -16.89 18.76
CA LEU A 773 13.34 -17.05 20.22
C LEU A 773 14.81 -17.04 20.65
N ARG A 774 15.14 -16.21 21.63
CA ARG A 774 16.51 -16.11 22.17
C ARG A 774 16.50 -16.51 23.64
N PHE A 775 17.23 -17.57 23.94
CA PHE A 775 17.40 -18.08 25.30
C PHE A 775 18.80 -17.73 25.79
N SER A 776 18.92 -17.02 26.91
CA SER A 776 20.23 -16.66 27.45
C SER A 776 20.33 -16.85 28.96
N THR A 777 21.55 -17.10 29.42
CA THR A 777 21.90 -17.31 30.82
C THR A 777 22.95 -16.27 31.20
N ASN A 778 22.70 -15.47 32.24
CA ASN A 778 23.70 -14.50 32.68
C ASN A 778 24.95 -15.24 33.18
N GLN A 779 26.09 -15.00 32.54
CA GLN A 779 27.39 -15.33 33.11
C GLN A 779 27.68 -14.27 34.19
N THR A 780 27.34 -14.56 35.44
CA THR A 780 27.78 -13.72 36.55
C THR A 780 29.29 -13.84 36.72
N VAL A 781 30.01 -12.84 36.22
CA VAL A 781 31.36 -12.53 36.70
C VAL A 781 31.20 -12.00 38.12
N THR A 782 31.89 -12.60 39.09
CA THR A 782 31.93 -12.31 40.54
C THR A 782 30.86 -12.97 41.43
N GLY A 783 31.25 -14.10 42.03
CA GLY A 783 31.40 -14.27 43.49
C GLY A 783 30.22 -14.15 44.47
N GLU A 784 29.05 -13.62 44.09
CA GLU A 784 27.89 -13.53 44.98
C GLU A 784 26.73 -14.38 44.44
N SER A 785 26.51 -15.53 45.06
CA SER A 785 25.36 -16.41 44.79
C SER A 785 24.07 -15.76 45.31
N ARG A 786 23.45 -14.89 44.51
CA ARG A 786 22.04 -14.52 44.74
C ARG A 786 21.16 -15.75 44.46
N GLU A 787 20.18 -15.99 45.33
CA GLU A 787 19.16 -17.01 45.13
C GLU A 787 18.47 -16.78 43.78
N GLN A 788 18.62 -17.72 42.86
CA GLN A 788 18.18 -17.57 41.48
C GLN A 788 16.80 -18.19 41.31
N LEU A 789 15.78 -17.35 41.12
CA LEU A 789 14.39 -17.75 40.97
C LEU A 789 14.04 -18.01 39.50
N SER A 790 13.26 -19.06 39.24
CA SER A 790 12.77 -19.39 37.90
C SER A 790 11.24 -19.44 37.86
N SER A 791 10.63 -18.86 36.82
CA SER A 791 9.19 -18.97 36.60
C SER A 791 8.84 -20.41 36.24
N PHE A 792 7.85 -21.00 36.91
CA PHE A 792 7.47 -22.40 36.67
C PHE A 792 5.98 -22.60 36.39
N GLN A 793 5.13 -21.60 36.66
CA GLN A 793 3.70 -21.69 36.42
C GLN A 793 3.12 -20.31 36.07
N VAL A 794 2.15 -20.31 35.15
CA VAL A 794 1.37 -19.12 34.76
C VAL A 794 -0.11 -19.40 35.02
N MET A 795 -0.83 -18.40 35.55
CA MET A 795 -2.27 -18.44 35.77
C MET A 795 -2.94 -17.28 35.03
N PRO A 796 -3.78 -17.54 34.01
CA PRO A 796 -4.56 -16.51 33.34
C PRO A 796 -5.51 -15.79 34.29
N LEU A 797 -5.63 -14.47 34.13
CA LEU A 797 -6.54 -13.62 34.87
C LEU A 797 -7.66 -13.10 33.96
N TYR A 798 -7.67 -11.79 33.70
CA TYR A 798 -8.75 -11.11 32.99
C TYR A 798 -8.36 -10.82 31.54
N GLY A 799 -9.37 -10.83 30.67
CA GLY A 799 -9.28 -10.35 29.30
C GLY A 799 -9.81 -8.92 29.13
N GLY A 800 -9.42 -8.32 28.01
CA GLY A 800 -9.97 -7.06 27.52
C GLY A 800 -11.36 -7.26 26.88
N ARG A 801 -12.13 -6.17 26.76
CA ARG A 801 -13.44 -6.14 26.11
C ARG A 801 -13.78 -4.72 25.65
N LYS A 802 -14.96 -4.54 25.06
CA LYS A 802 -15.51 -3.24 24.66
C LYS A 802 -15.55 -2.29 25.86
N PHE A 803 -14.96 -1.11 25.72
CA PHE A 803 -14.76 -0.12 26.78
C PHE A 803 -15.99 0.79 26.90
N ASP A 804 -17.11 0.21 27.35
CA ASP A 804 -18.40 0.88 27.54
C ASP A 804 -18.90 0.78 28.98
N LYS A 805 -20.13 1.25 29.26
CA LYS A 805 -20.74 1.23 30.61
C LYS A 805 -20.77 -0.14 31.29
N ASN A 806 -20.63 -1.22 30.53
CA ASN A 806 -20.60 -2.58 31.04
C ASN A 806 -19.16 -3.12 31.20
N TYR A 807 -18.13 -2.29 30.98
CA TYR A 807 -16.73 -2.70 30.95
C TYR A 807 -16.24 -3.32 32.27
N ASN A 808 -16.81 -2.91 33.40
CA ASN A 808 -16.51 -3.48 34.72
C ASN A 808 -17.61 -4.43 35.23
N MET A 809 -18.78 -4.45 34.58
CA MET A 809 -19.91 -5.29 34.97
C MET A 809 -19.58 -6.78 34.90
N GLY A 810 -19.89 -7.52 35.97
CA GLY A 810 -19.71 -8.97 36.05
C GLY A 810 -18.28 -9.45 36.29
N ARG A 811 -17.30 -8.57 36.53
CA ARG A 811 -15.95 -8.98 36.96
C ARG A 811 -16.00 -9.34 38.45
N GLN A 812 -15.84 -10.63 38.76
CA GLN A 812 -15.79 -11.14 40.13
C GLN A 812 -14.34 -11.43 40.54
N PRO A 813 -13.97 -11.24 41.81
CA PRO A 813 -12.64 -11.58 42.30
C PRO A 813 -12.27 -13.04 41.98
N ILE A 814 -11.08 -13.26 41.42
CA ILE A 814 -10.52 -14.58 41.14
C ILE A 814 -9.73 -15.02 42.38
N GLN A 815 -10.01 -16.23 42.86
CA GLN A 815 -9.24 -16.87 43.93
C GLN A 815 -7.87 -17.32 43.41
N ILE A 816 -6.80 -17.01 44.13
CA ILE A 816 -5.43 -17.33 43.74
C ILE A 816 -4.95 -18.53 44.57
N PRO A 817 -4.92 -19.75 44.01
CA PRO A 817 -4.23 -20.85 44.63
C PRO A 817 -2.71 -20.60 44.58
N ILE A 818 -2.02 -20.70 45.71
CA ILE A 818 -0.55 -20.59 45.75
C ILE A 818 0.05 -22.00 45.59
N PRO A 819 0.73 -22.30 44.48
CA PRO A 819 1.40 -23.58 44.32
C PRO A 819 2.48 -23.76 45.40
N ALA A 820 2.64 -25.00 45.89
CA ALA A 820 3.75 -25.33 46.78
C ALA A 820 5.09 -24.96 46.12
N SER A 821 6.08 -24.52 46.92
CA SER A 821 7.39 -24.00 46.49
C SER A 821 7.41 -22.59 45.87
N THR A 822 6.28 -21.88 45.80
CA THR A 822 6.27 -20.48 45.37
C THR A 822 7.07 -19.60 46.34
N LYS A 823 8.07 -18.89 45.81
CA LYS A 823 8.86 -17.88 46.54
C LYS A 823 8.54 -16.45 46.09
N LYS A 824 8.05 -16.27 44.86
CA LYS A 824 7.71 -14.97 44.29
C LYS A 824 6.54 -15.08 43.31
N VAL A 825 5.71 -14.05 43.26
CA VAL A 825 4.58 -13.94 42.34
C VAL A 825 4.61 -12.58 41.64
N LEU A 826 4.57 -12.59 40.31
CA LEU A 826 4.45 -11.39 39.50
C LEU A 826 3.07 -11.29 38.87
N LEU A 827 2.48 -10.11 38.92
CA LEU A 827 1.39 -9.72 38.04
C LEU A 827 2.01 -9.28 36.70
N TYR A 828 1.56 -9.89 35.60
CA TYR A 828 2.00 -9.59 34.24
C TYR A 828 0.78 -9.19 33.41
N ALA A 829 0.83 -8.09 32.67
CA ALA A 829 -0.24 -7.70 31.75
C ALA A 829 0.27 -7.00 30.49
N VAL A 830 -0.33 -7.33 29.35
CA VAL A 830 -0.14 -6.65 28.06
C VAL A 830 -1.46 -6.01 27.68
N ILE A 831 -1.55 -4.68 27.77
CA ILE A 831 -2.80 -3.92 27.64
C ILE A 831 -2.65 -2.85 26.56
N THR A 832 -3.58 -2.82 25.62
CA THR A 832 -3.67 -1.78 24.58
C THR A 832 -5.11 -1.36 24.37
N GLY A 833 -5.39 -0.06 24.34
CA GLY A 833 -6.70 0.47 24.00
C GLY A 833 -6.81 0.88 22.52
N HIS A 834 -7.98 0.65 21.92
CA HIS A 834 -8.23 0.81 20.49
C HIS A 834 -9.61 1.41 20.23
N GLY A 835 -9.79 2.04 19.07
CA GLY A 835 -11.04 2.74 18.73
C GLY A 835 -11.12 4.12 19.39
N SER A 836 -12.14 4.88 19.03
CA SER A 836 -12.27 6.28 19.44
C SER A 836 -13.76 6.63 19.53
N ASP A 837 -14.25 6.75 20.76
CA ASP A 837 -15.63 7.18 21.04
C ASP A 837 -15.77 8.71 21.09
N ASP A 838 -16.88 9.21 21.63
CA ASP A 838 -17.15 10.64 21.82
C ASP A 838 -16.17 11.37 22.76
N HIS A 839 -15.37 10.63 23.53
CA HIS A 839 -14.31 11.13 24.40
C HIS A 839 -12.92 10.73 23.86
N SER A 840 -12.85 10.27 22.60
CA SER A 840 -11.67 9.68 21.98
C SER A 840 -11.12 8.46 22.74
N CYS A 841 -11.98 7.80 23.52
CA CYS A 841 -11.59 6.69 24.39
C CYS A 841 -11.46 5.35 23.67
N GLY A 842 -10.61 4.51 24.26
CA GLY A 842 -9.99 3.39 23.59
C GLY A 842 -8.54 3.74 23.28
N GLU A 843 -8.30 4.41 22.16
CA GLU A 843 -6.95 4.67 21.64
C GLU A 843 -6.29 5.93 22.24
N PHE A 844 -7.02 7.04 22.35
CA PHE A 844 -6.40 8.35 22.63
C PHE A 844 -6.71 8.92 24.00
N CYS A 845 -7.73 8.43 24.70
CA CYS A 845 -7.99 8.90 26.07
C CYS A 845 -7.08 8.22 27.09
N VAL A 846 -6.83 8.90 28.21
CA VAL A 846 -6.09 8.32 29.34
C VAL A 846 -6.97 7.28 30.04
N THR A 847 -6.58 6.01 29.94
CA THR A 847 -7.21 4.91 30.67
C THR A 847 -6.34 4.47 31.85
N SER A 848 -6.99 4.04 32.94
CA SER A 848 -6.32 3.37 34.06
C SER A 848 -6.83 1.95 34.23
N HIS A 849 -5.92 1.05 34.61
CA HIS A 849 -6.14 -0.38 34.72
C HIS A 849 -5.68 -0.81 36.11
N ASN A 850 -6.59 -1.39 36.90
CA ASN A 850 -6.40 -1.60 38.33
C ASN A 850 -6.56 -3.09 38.66
N PHE A 851 -5.58 -3.65 39.35
CA PHE A 851 -5.55 -5.02 39.83
C PHE A 851 -5.38 -5.05 41.36
N PRO A 852 -6.45 -4.89 42.14
CA PRO A 852 -6.39 -5.10 43.58
C PRO A 852 -6.07 -6.57 43.90
N VAL A 853 -4.99 -6.81 44.63
CA VAL A 853 -4.60 -8.12 45.18
C VAL A 853 -4.78 -8.05 46.69
N ASN A 854 -5.69 -8.87 47.24
CA ASN A 854 -6.09 -8.84 48.65
C ASN A 854 -6.44 -7.42 49.17
N GLY A 855 -7.03 -6.59 48.31
CA GLY A 855 -7.40 -5.20 48.62
C GLY A 855 -6.29 -4.16 48.39
N ILE A 856 -5.05 -4.56 48.14
CA ILE A 856 -3.94 -3.65 47.78
C ILE A 856 -3.99 -3.39 46.28
N ASN A 857 -4.16 -2.13 45.88
CA ASN A 857 -4.35 -1.77 44.47
C ASN A 857 -3.01 -1.70 43.70
N ASN A 858 -2.95 -2.36 42.55
CA ASN A 858 -1.84 -2.25 41.60
C ASN A 858 -2.36 -1.62 40.30
N SER A 859 -1.91 -0.41 39.97
CA SER A 859 -2.49 0.39 38.89
C SER A 859 -1.51 0.70 37.78
N LEU A 860 -1.99 0.65 36.53
CA LEU A 860 -1.29 1.12 35.34
C LEU A 860 -2.14 2.19 34.65
N THR A 861 -1.58 3.38 34.44
CA THR A 861 -2.26 4.50 33.77
C THR A 861 -1.46 4.96 32.55
N PHE A 862 -2.12 5.11 31.41
CA PHE A 862 -1.46 5.53 30.17
C PHE A 862 -1.48 7.05 29.98
N HIS A 863 -0.67 7.75 30.76
CA HIS A 863 -0.62 9.23 30.77
C HIS A 863 -0.24 9.87 29.43
N ALA A 864 0.47 9.14 28.56
CA ALA A 864 0.87 9.66 27.26
C ALA A 864 -0.27 9.68 26.22
N ALA A 865 -1.39 8.97 26.48
CA ALA A 865 -2.51 8.89 25.55
C ALA A 865 -3.07 10.29 25.24
N GLY A 866 -3.25 10.59 23.96
CA GLY A 866 -3.80 11.88 23.49
C GLY A 866 -2.79 13.02 23.43
N SER A 867 -1.55 12.82 23.90
CA SER A 867 -0.49 13.81 23.73
C SER A 867 -0.07 13.93 22.26
N PRO A 868 0.16 15.13 21.70
CA PRO A 868 0.45 15.29 20.26
C PRO A 868 1.71 14.60 19.74
N LEU A 869 2.72 14.42 20.62
CA LEU A 869 4.03 13.86 20.28
C LEU A 869 4.41 12.63 21.13
N GLY A 870 3.47 12.06 21.89
CA GLY A 870 3.76 11.00 22.87
C GLY A 870 4.46 9.77 22.32
N CYS A 871 4.24 9.43 21.05
CA CYS A 871 4.96 8.35 20.37
C CYS A 871 6.19 8.84 19.60
N ALA A 872 6.15 10.05 19.04
CA ALA A 872 7.29 10.62 18.31
C ALA A 872 8.57 10.69 19.16
N VAL A 873 8.44 11.14 20.42
CA VAL A 873 9.58 11.27 21.35
C VAL A 873 10.18 9.93 21.79
N ARG A 874 9.50 8.82 21.48
CA ARG A 874 9.93 7.44 21.76
C ARG A 874 10.65 6.81 20.57
N ALA A 875 11.02 7.58 19.54
CA ALA A 875 11.85 7.08 18.44
C ALA A 875 13.18 6.47 18.93
N LYS A 876 13.80 7.08 19.95
CA LYS A 876 14.97 6.55 20.67
C LYS A 876 14.73 5.23 21.41
N GLU A 877 13.47 4.85 21.64
CA GLU A 877 13.05 3.59 22.27
C GLU A 877 12.66 2.53 21.22
N GLY A 878 12.72 2.86 19.93
CA GLY A 878 12.44 1.95 18.83
C GLY A 878 11.14 2.19 18.08
N VAL A 879 10.41 3.28 18.36
CA VAL A 879 9.27 3.70 17.54
C VAL A 879 9.79 4.00 16.14
N VAL A 880 9.26 3.32 15.13
CA VAL A 880 9.65 3.56 13.74
C VAL A 880 9.23 4.99 13.35
N PRO A 881 10.18 5.87 12.98
CA PRO A 881 9.86 7.27 12.77
C PRO A 881 9.37 7.54 11.35
N ASN A 882 8.77 8.72 11.17
CA ASN A 882 8.35 9.29 9.90
C ASN A 882 7.41 8.36 9.12
N GLU A 883 6.46 7.76 9.83
CA GLU A 883 5.41 6.96 9.23
C GLU A 883 4.39 7.85 8.48
N TYR A 884 3.64 7.27 7.54
CA TYR A 884 2.73 8.04 6.68
C TYR A 884 1.36 8.36 7.32
N GLY A 885 1.11 7.89 8.54
CA GLY A 885 -0.13 8.10 9.30
C GLY A 885 0.06 9.00 10.52
N THR A 886 -0.88 8.93 11.48
CA THR A 886 -0.89 9.76 12.69
C THR A 886 0.09 9.28 13.76
N TRP A 887 1.25 8.74 13.39
CA TRP A 887 2.18 8.03 14.30
C TRP A 887 2.74 8.86 15.46
N LEU A 888 2.69 10.20 15.37
CA LEU A 888 3.27 11.09 16.38
C LEU A 888 2.57 11.02 17.74
N ALA A 889 1.23 10.94 17.72
CA ALA A 889 0.41 11.07 18.92
C ALA A 889 0.62 9.91 19.90
N GLY A 890 0.52 10.15 21.21
CA GLY A 890 0.55 9.08 22.20
C GLY A 890 -0.77 8.30 22.23
N ARG A 891 -0.68 6.97 22.40
CA ARG A 891 -1.84 6.07 22.54
C ARG A 891 -1.88 5.39 23.90
N ALA A 892 -3.05 4.87 24.26
CA ALA A 892 -3.30 4.10 25.46
C ALA A 892 -2.60 2.73 25.42
N GLY A 893 -1.32 2.72 25.82
CA GLY A 893 -0.53 1.50 26.03
C GLY A 893 0.27 1.02 24.83
N TRP A 894 0.37 1.80 23.76
CA TRP A 894 1.14 1.41 22.57
C TRP A 894 1.58 2.62 21.74
N CYS A 895 2.43 2.37 20.74
CA CYS A 895 2.78 3.29 19.67
C CYS A 895 2.80 2.53 18.34
N CYS A 896 2.50 3.22 17.24
CA CYS A 896 2.69 2.66 15.90
C CYS A 896 4.17 2.29 15.72
N GLY A 897 4.44 1.17 15.03
CA GLY A 897 5.83 0.77 14.78
C GLY A 897 6.64 0.48 16.05
N LEU A 898 6.01 -0.09 17.08
CA LEU A 898 6.68 -0.46 18.34
C LEU A 898 6.14 -1.79 18.88
N GLN A 899 6.96 -2.50 19.65
CA GLN A 899 6.49 -3.57 20.52
C GLN A 899 5.58 -3.03 21.63
N VAL A 900 4.66 -3.87 22.10
CA VAL A 900 3.88 -3.58 23.31
C VAL A 900 4.59 -4.22 24.48
N ASP A 901 5.27 -3.40 25.28
CA ASP A 901 6.00 -3.89 26.44
C ASP A 901 5.01 -4.40 27.52
N PRO A 902 5.27 -5.57 28.12
CA PRO A 902 4.45 -6.05 29.21
C PRO A 902 4.66 -5.21 30.48
N TRP A 903 3.57 -4.90 31.16
CA TRP A 903 3.62 -4.34 32.51
C TRP A 903 3.76 -5.47 33.53
N THR A 904 4.78 -5.38 34.39
CA THR A 904 5.03 -6.35 35.45
C THR A 904 5.13 -5.69 36.81
N THR A 905 4.47 -6.25 37.82
CA THR A 905 4.52 -5.80 39.22
C THR A 905 4.73 -6.98 40.16
N ASP A 906 5.63 -6.85 41.12
CA ASP A 906 5.81 -7.86 42.18
C ASP A 906 4.71 -7.73 43.23
N VAL A 907 3.90 -8.78 43.36
CA VAL A 907 2.76 -8.83 44.30
C VAL A 907 3.00 -9.82 45.43
N THR A 908 4.23 -10.34 45.57
CA THR A 908 4.58 -11.37 46.56
C THR A 908 4.22 -10.94 47.98
N GLY A 909 4.56 -9.72 48.36
CA GLY A 909 4.27 -9.18 49.70
C GLY A 909 2.78 -8.88 49.95
N GLN A 910 1.93 -9.00 48.94
CA GLN A 910 0.49 -8.78 49.04
C GLN A 910 -0.28 -10.09 49.22
N LEU A 911 0.38 -11.24 49.10
CA LEU A 911 -0.20 -12.58 49.14
C LEU A 911 0.16 -13.29 50.43
N ASP A 912 -0.78 -14.07 50.96
CA ASP A 912 -0.47 -15.07 51.97
C ASP A 912 0.09 -16.34 51.29
N LEU A 913 1.42 -16.51 51.36
CA LEU A 913 2.11 -17.68 50.83
C LEU A 913 2.01 -18.91 51.74
N SER A 914 1.55 -18.76 52.99
CA SER A 914 1.40 -19.88 53.92
C SER A 914 0.20 -20.78 53.59
N GLY A 915 -0.73 -20.28 52.77
CA GLY A 915 -1.97 -20.97 52.39
C GLY A 915 -3.03 -21.00 53.51
N GLN A 916 -2.86 -20.19 54.56
CA GLN A 916 -3.81 -20.11 55.69
C GLN A 916 -5.01 -19.21 55.37
N MET A 917 -4.83 -18.22 54.49
CA MET A 917 -5.85 -17.29 54.03
C MET A 917 -6.09 -17.43 52.52
N SER A 918 -7.33 -17.15 52.09
CA SER A 918 -7.69 -17.13 50.68
C SER A 918 -7.18 -15.85 50.00
N ASN A 919 -6.30 -16.01 49.02
CA ASN A 919 -5.81 -14.89 48.21
C ASN A 919 -6.78 -14.57 47.07
N THR A 920 -6.98 -13.29 46.75
CA THR A 920 -7.88 -12.84 45.67
C THR A 920 -7.26 -11.75 44.81
N VAL A 921 -7.63 -11.73 43.53
CA VAL A 921 -7.35 -10.62 42.61
C VAL A 921 -8.61 -10.19 41.88
N LEU A 922 -8.86 -8.88 41.88
CA LEU A 922 -9.89 -8.24 41.07
C LEU A 922 -9.25 -7.47 39.91
N TYR A 923 -10.04 -7.15 38.89
CA TYR A 923 -9.64 -6.18 37.87
C TYR A 923 -10.79 -5.25 37.51
N TYR A 924 -10.48 -3.97 37.33
CA TYR A 924 -11.37 -2.98 36.70
C TYR A 924 -10.54 -1.93 35.96
N GLY A 925 -11.11 -1.33 34.91
CA GLY A 925 -10.48 -0.22 34.21
C GLY A 925 -11.39 1.00 34.15
N LEU A 926 -10.79 2.18 34.20
CA LEU A 926 -11.49 3.45 34.38
C LEU A 926 -11.09 4.46 33.32
N PHE A 927 -12.01 5.37 33.04
CA PHE A 927 -11.77 6.63 32.33
C PHE A 927 -12.09 7.77 33.30
N GLU A 928 -11.16 8.70 33.49
CA GLU A 928 -11.29 9.81 34.47
C GLU A 928 -11.68 9.36 35.88
N GLY A 929 -11.17 8.19 36.30
CA GLY A 929 -11.47 7.61 37.62
C GLY A 929 -12.88 7.05 37.78
N ARG A 930 -13.64 6.89 36.68
CA ARG A 930 -15.01 6.36 36.68
C ARG A 930 -15.16 5.23 35.65
N ASP A 931 -16.27 4.51 35.74
CA ASP A 931 -16.64 3.54 34.71
C ASP A 931 -16.84 4.26 33.36
N PRO A 932 -16.28 3.73 32.25
CA PRO A 932 -16.44 4.36 30.95
C PRO A 932 -17.91 4.33 30.53
N ASN A 933 -18.46 5.44 30.03
CA ASN A 933 -19.87 5.52 29.62
C ASN A 933 -20.06 6.36 28.34
N PRO A 934 -19.50 5.91 27.20
CA PRO A 934 -19.61 6.64 25.94
C PRO A 934 -21.03 6.61 25.37
N THR A 935 -21.39 7.67 24.64
CA THR A 935 -22.71 7.79 24.01
C THR A 935 -22.79 7.15 22.62
N LYS A 936 -21.64 6.94 21.97
CA LYS A 936 -21.52 6.40 20.61
C LYS A 936 -20.14 5.79 20.37
N ASP A 937 -20.10 4.76 19.52
CA ASP A 937 -18.88 4.09 19.05
C ASP A 937 -17.83 3.75 20.12
N PRO A 938 -18.18 2.96 21.17
CA PRO A 938 -17.25 2.69 22.25
C PRO A 938 -15.97 2.02 21.74
N GLY A 939 -14.82 2.49 22.23
CA GLY A 939 -13.54 1.84 22.03
C GLY A 939 -13.51 0.43 22.64
N TYR A 940 -12.35 -0.23 22.57
CA TYR A 940 -12.15 -1.55 23.14
C TYR A 940 -10.72 -1.71 23.67
N ILE A 941 -10.59 -2.52 24.72
CA ILE A 941 -9.30 -2.88 25.29
C ILE A 941 -8.95 -4.29 24.84
N ILE A 942 -7.74 -4.48 24.32
CA ILE A 942 -7.14 -5.81 24.13
C ILE A 942 -6.19 -6.03 25.31
N MET A 943 -6.43 -7.08 26.10
CA MET A 943 -5.63 -7.37 27.29
C MET A 943 -5.39 -8.86 27.45
N SER A 944 -4.15 -9.21 27.76
CA SER A 944 -3.72 -10.50 28.29
C SER A 944 -3.10 -10.24 29.65
N SER A 945 -3.57 -10.93 30.69
CA SER A 945 -3.06 -10.75 32.05
C SER A 945 -2.91 -12.09 32.78
N PHE A 946 -1.85 -12.20 33.58
CA PHE A 946 -1.44 -13.43 34.24
C PHE A 946 -0.87 -13.14 35.64
N LEU A 947 -0.97 -14.13 36.53
CA LEU A 947 -0.04 -14.29 37.63
C LEU A 947 1.05 -15.29 37.23
N VAL A 948 2.30 -14.94 37.48
CA VAL A 948 3.47 -15.76 37.19
C VAL A 948 4.14 -16.14 38.51
N PHE A 949 4.28 -17.45 38.74
CA PHE A 949 4.84 -18.01 39.96
C PHE A 949 6.30 -18.42 39.75
N TYR A 950 7.14 -18.06 40.72
CA TYR A 950 8.58 -18.31 40.73
C TYR A 950 8.95 -19.15 41.95
N LYS A 951 9.92 -20.05 41.79
CA LYS A 951 10.45 -20.93 42.85
C LYS A 951 11.97 -20.90 42.94
#